data_AF-A0A2E1WRU5-F1
#
_entry.id   AF-A0A2E1WRU5-F1
#
_cell.length_a   1.000
_cell.length_b   1.000
_cell.length_c   1.000
_cell.angle_alpha   90.00
_cell.angle_beta   90.00
_cell.angle_gamma   90.00
#
_symmetry.space_group_name_H-M   'P 1'
#
loop_
_entity.id
_entity.type
_entity.pdbx_description
1 polymer ?
#
loop_
_entity_poly.entity_id
_entity_poly.type
_entity_poly.pdbx_seq_one_letter_code
_entity_poly.pdbx_strand_id
1 'polypeptide(L)'
;MTESSVKWGFLALSLLTAASLAGQEGWEVSLAVGGNEVMVGESLNETSPGYVYVYRKDSGGPWTEVQRLEASNSAAGDHFGRTVTLAGDQLLVGSTILEAIYVFEKDGSDQWRETQILTASDAYVGNSIGRISAADGDHFFTASWANSEARGAVYVFERDPTTRRWSETDKLMGSDVGPNESFGMSIAVEGDLALIGTPRQGNGNGAAYVFQRDEATGDWLEQDKLTLPGTSPNSGFGAAVGLDGGVALVAAAGLDIVFEFSHDDSTGEWQASLILQAFDGGYAGTGLGAALYFGADEAWFGAPGASAVEGRVYMMDRGPTGEWTGATKLIADDLVPTEQFGTNLAVQDDLAAVGILLDDFELGSVAIFERQDGGWLQTGKVFKEPDVTFASITGVQVDCEAGAAGAFGCSDVDLLSFLSLADLGGGARGVNVNDLWGWTDPDSGGEYALVGRYDGTSFVDVSDPLNPRYLGSLPIPEGATAGRWRDIKVYRDHAFIVADGSGPHGMQIFDLTKLREVTGDPVTFEEDAHYSGIASAHNVVINEETGFAYAVGASEGGETCGGGLHMINIQDPRTPVFVGCFQDMGTGRQNTGYTHDAQCVIYHGPDEEHQGQEICFAANETALSIADVTDKTAPVSISAPTYPNVAYVHQGWLDDEHRYFYTNDELDELNGLVDQTRTLIWDVADLDDPILVREYLADNASTDHNLYILGDLMYQSNYVSGLRILDISDRENPVLVSFFDTVPGSADEAGFGGSWSNYPFFESGIIVVTSRMEGIFILRKRARTVLQ
;
A
#
# COMPACT_ATOMS: atom_id res chain seq x y z
N MET A 1 -33.04 23.78 24.58
CA MET A 1 -32.59 24.88 23.70
C MET A 1 -31.27 25.36 24.27
N THR A 2 -30.11 25.18 23.65
CA THR A 2 -29.74 24.74 22.30
C THR A 2 -28.24 24.47 22.38
N GLU A 3 -27.84 23.35 21.79
CA GLU A 3 -26.55 23.06 21.12
C GLU A 3 -25.29 23.81 21.59
N SER A 4 -24.33 23.06 22.09
CA SER A 4 -22.91 23.39 21.95
C SER A 4 -22.17 22.19 21.36
N SER A 5 -21.87 22.32 20.08
CA SER A 5 -20.92 21.58 19.25
C SER A 5 -19.78 20.92 20.01
N VAL A 6 -19.71 19.58 19.95
CA VAL A 6 -18.49 18.83 20.24
C VAL A 6 -17.59 18.93 19.01
N LYS A 7 -16.42 19.54 19.19
CA LYS A 7 -15.35 19.55 18.19
C LYS A 7 -14.60 18.21 18.29
N TRP A 8 -14.54 17.49 17.18
CA TRP A 8 -13.76 16.28 17.01
C TRP A 8 -12.26 16.60 17.16
N GLY A 9 -11.60 15.92 18.09
CA GLY A 9 -10.15 15.86 18.21
C GLY A 9 -9.74 14.41 18.09
N PHE A 10 -9.24 14.04 16.91
CA PHE A 10 -8.58 12.76 16.64
C PHE A 10 -7.31 12.65 17.48
N LEU A 11 -7.11 11.49 18.13
CA LEU A 11 -5.84 10.77 18.26
C LEU A 11 -6.07 9.53 19.16
N ALA A 12 -6.16 8.36 18.55
CA ALA A 12 -6.04 7.06 19.21
C ALA A 12 -5.22 6.13 18.31
N LEU A 13 -4.01 5.83 18.78
CA LEU A 13 -2.84 5.33 18.06
C LEU A 13 -2.92 3.84 17.62
N SER A 14 -4.09 3.20 17.63
CA SER A 14 -4.30 1.84 17.11
C SER A 14 -5.31 1.77 15.95
N LEU A 15 -5.70 2.94 15.44
CA LEU A 15 -6.22 3.15 14.07
C LEU A 15 -5.13 3.71 13.14
N LEU A 16 -3.87 3.72 13.57
CA LEU A 16 -2.73 4.34 12.87
C LEU A 16 -1.86 3.36 12.07
N THR A 17 -2.47 2.32 11.50
CA THR A 17 -2.08 1.86 10.15
C THR A 17 -2.98 2.45 9.06
N ALA A 18 -3.87 3.41 9.39
CA ALA A 18 -4.56 4.24 8.40
C ALA A 18 -3.68 5.39 7.88
N ALA A 19 -2.40 5.13 7.60
CA ALA A 19 -1.78 5.76 6.43
C ALA A 19 -2.32 4.94 5.25
N SER A 20 -3.23 5.52 4.47
CA SER A 20 -3.80 4.97 3.22
C SER A 20 -3.45 3.50 2.91
N LEU A 21 -4.22 2.56 3.46
CA LEU A 21 -4.14 1.14 3.07
C LEU A 21 -4.56 0.90 1.61
N ALA A 22 -4.86 1.95 0.85
CA ALA A 22 -5.28 1.89 -0.55
C ALA A 22 -4.23 1.26 -1.48
N GLY A 23 -2.98 1.04 -1.02
CA GLY A 23 -1.92 0.39 -1.80
C GLY A 23 -1.32 -0.90 -1.19
N GLN A 24 -1.85 -1.42 -0.08
CA GLN A 24 -1.36 -2.67 0.52
C GLN A 24 -2.41 -3.77 0.41
N GLU A 25 -2.10 -4.81 -0.35
CA GLU A 25 -2.93 -6.02 -0.60
C GLU A 25 -3.23 -6.87 0.66
N GLY A 26 -2.79 -6.42 1.84
CA GLY A 26 -3.10 -7.05 3.12
C GLY A 26 -2.44 -8.41 3.31
N TRP A 27 -1.28 -8.63 2.70
CA TRP A 27 -0.38 -9.75 2.99
C TRP A 27 0.09 -9.66 4.46
N GLU A 28 0.24 -10.80 5.13
CA GLU A 28 0.51 -10.92 6.58
C GLU A 28 -0.56 -10.35 7.50
N VAL A 29 -1.81 -10.21 7.09
CA VAL A 29 -2.85 -9.74 8.03
C VAL A 29 -3.16 -10.79 9.10
N SER A 30 -2.83 -12.06 8.84
CA SER A 30 -2.90 -13.15 9.81
C SER A 30 -1.81 -14.21 9.59
N LEU A 31 -1.38 -14.85 10.67
CA LEU A 31 -0.36 -15.89 10.67
C LEU A 31 -0.83 -17.10 11.48
N ALA A 32 -0.45 -18.29 11.03
CA ALA A 32 -0.47 -19.50 11.83
C ALA A 32 0.79 -20.32 11.58
N VAL A 33 1.25 -21.05 12.58
CA VAL A 33 2.37 -21.99 12.45
C VAL A 33 1.96 -23.31 13.07
N GLY A 34 2.36 -24.42 12.46
CA GLY A 34 2.08 -25.76 12.99
C GLY A 34 2.43 -26.85 12.00
N GLY A 35 2.79 -28.04 12.49
CA GLY A 35 3.14 -29.17 11.62
C GLY A 35 4.32 -28.91 10.67
N ASN A 36 5.26 -28.05 11.07
CA ASN A 36 6.39 -27.56 10.25
C ASN A 36 5.96 -26.74 9.02
N GLU A 37 4.81 -26.07 9.12
CA GLU A 37 4.28 -25.15 8.12
C GLU A 37 4.08 -23.77 8.72
N VAL A 38 4.19 -22.75 7.86
CA VAL A 38 3.82 -21.37 8.15
C VAL A 38 2.71 -20.99 7.19
N MET A 39 1.57 -20.56 7.72
CA MET A 39 0.45 -20.04 6.93
C MET A 39 0.38 -18.53 7.04
N VAL A 40 0.22 -17.86 5.90
CA VAL A 40 0.19 -16.40 5.79
C VAL A 40 -1.07 -15.96 5.05
N GLY A 41 -1.91 -15.15 5.70
CA GLY A 41 -3.14 -14.61 5.09
C GLY A 41 -2.89 -13.32 4.32
N GLU A 42 -3.45 -13.23 3.12
CA GLU A 42 -3.53 -12.04 2.28
C GLU A 42 -5.00 -11.71 2.04
N SER A 43 -5.52 -10.71 2.74
CA SER A 43 -6.98 -10.59 2.94
C SER A 43 -7.56 -9.22 2.66
N LEU A 44 -6.78 -8.25 2.18
CA LEU A 44 -7.29 -6.91 1.85
C LEU A 44 -7.16 -6.62 0.35
N ASN A 45 -7.18 -7.67 -0.46
CA ASN A 45 -7.35 -7.57 -1.90
C ASN A 45 -8.79 -7.15 -2.20
N GLU A 46 -8.97 -5.95 -2.74
CA GLU A 46 -10.27 -5.45 -3.19
C GLU A 46 -10.61 -5.96 -4.61
N THR A 47 -9.58 -6.21 -5.43
CA THR A 47 -9.70 -6.55 -6.86
C THR A 47 -9.38 -8.01 -7.19
N SER A 48 -8.98 -8.79 -6.19
CA SER A 48 -8.80 -10.25 -6.30
C SER A 48 -9.31 -10.93 -5.03
N PRO A 49 -9.54 -12.25 -5.03
CA PRO A 49 -9.84 -12.96 -3.80
C PRO A 49 -8.75 -12.81 -2.74
N GLY A 50 -9.15 -12.99 -1.49
CA GLY A 50 -8.19 -13.24 -0.42
C GLY A 50 -7.58 -14.64 -0.53
N TYR A 51 -6.34 -14.78 -0.07
CA TYR A 51 -5.60 -16.04 -0.11
C TYR A 51 -4.98 -16.38 1.24
N VAL A 52 -4.70 -17.68 1.43
CA VAL A 52 -3.77 -18.14 2.47
C VAL A 52 -2.65 -18.94 1.81
N TYR A 53 -1.42 -18.47 1.99
CA TYR A 53 -0.22 -19.12 1.50
C TYR A 53 0.31 -20.08 2.55
N VAL A 54 0.65 -21.30 2.14
CA VAL A 54 1.23 -22.33 3.01
C VAL A 54 2.67 -22.53 2.60
N TYR A 55 3.59 -22.18 3.50
CA TYR A 55 5.01 -22.37 3.34
C TYR A 55 5.50 -23.59 4.10
N ARG A 56 6.42 -24.33 3.50
CA ARG A 56 7.09 -25.46 4.13
C ARG A 56 8.59 -25.41 3.85
N LYS A 57 9.38 -25.83 4.84
CA LYS A 57 10.82 -25.97 4.70
C LYS A 57 11.17 -27.31 4.08
N ASP A 58 11.89 -27.29 2.97
CA ASP A 58 12.55 -28.49 2.45
C ASP A 58 13.68 -28.92 3.38
N SER A 59 14.01 -30.21 3.45
CA SER A 59 15.00 -30.74 4.40
C SER A 59 16.39 -30.09 4.22
N GLY A 60 16.68 -29.06 5.03
CA GLY A 60 17.89 -28.24 4.94
C GLY A 60 17.89 -27.16 3.84
N GLY A 61 16.76 -26.93 3.18
CA GLY A 61 16.55 -25.93 2.13
C GLY A 61 15.79 -24.69 2.60
N PRO A 62 15.49 -23.75 1.68
CA PRO A 62 14.69 -22.57 1.98
C PRO A 62 13.23 -22.95 2.28
N TRP A 63 12.50 -22.02 2.90
CA TRP A 63 11.05 -22.08 2.96
C TRP A 63 10.47 -21.78 1.57
N THR A 64 9.52 -22.59 1.13
CA THR A 64 8.88 -22.43 -0.20
C THR A 64 7.37 -22.55 -0.06
N GLU A 65 6.63 -21.83 -0.89
CA GLU A 65 5.18 -21.97 -0.99
C GLU A 65 4.86 -23.36 -1.55
N VAL A 66 4.14 -24.17 -0.78
CA VAL A 66 3.70 -25.51 -1.19
C VAL A 66 2.23 -25.56 -1.58
N GLN A 67 1.45 -24.56 -1.18
CA GLN A 67 0.03 -24.47 -1.49
C GLN A 67 -0.49 -23.04 -1.29
N ARG A 68 -1.42 -22.62 -2.16
CA ARG A 68 -2.28 -21.45 -1.97
C ARG A 68 -3.73 -21.89 -1.77
N LEU A 69 -4.40 -21.34 -0.76
CA LEU A 69 -5.78 -21.62 -0.41
C LEU A 69 -6.67 -20.43 -0.74
N GLU A 70 -7.88 -20.70 -1.19
CA GLU A 70 -8.97 -19.76 -1.44
C GLU A 70 -10.29 -20.38 -0.97
N ALA A 71 -11.32 -19.56 -0.76
CA ALA A 71 -12.67 -20.05 -0.47
C ALA A 71 -13.26 -20.79 -1.69
N SER A 72 -14.04 -21.85 -1.47
CA SER A 72 -14.73 -22.55 -2.56
C SER A 72 -15.74 -21.69 -3.35
N ASN A 73 -16.16 -20.57 -2.76
CA ASN A 73 -17.01 -19.54 -3.35
C ASN A 73 -16.32 -18.17 -3.42
N SER A 74 -15.00 -18.18 -3.66
CA SER A 74 -14.15 -16.99 -3.72
C SER A 74 -14.67 -15.93 -4.71
N ALA A 75 -14.40 -14.67 -4.38
CA ALA A 75 -14.73 -13.51 -5.19
C ALA A 75 -13.70 -12.40 -4.94
N ALA A 76 -13.55 -11.48 -5.89
CA ALA A 76 -12.77 -10.26 -5.65
C ALA A 76 -13.29 -9.52 -4.41
N GLY A 77 -12.39 -9.04 -3.56
CA GLY A 77 -12.80 -8.34 -2.34
C GLY A 77 -13.33 -9.26 -1.23
N ASP A 78 -13.22 -10.59 -1.35
CA ASP A 78 -13.87 -11.48 -0.38
C ASP A 78 -13.23 -11.47 1.02
N HIS A 79 -12.03 -10.91 1.15
CA HIS A 79 -11.25 -10.88 2.38
C HIS A 79 -11.02 -12.25 3.03
N PHE A 80 -10.96 -13.33 2.25
CA PHE A 80 -10.51 -14.63 2.74
C PHE A 80 -9.07 -14.53 3.28
N GLY A 81 -8.74 -15.29 4.33
CA GLY A 81 -7.45 -15.17 5.02
C GLY A 81 -7.39 -14.07 6.07
N ARG A 82 -8.52 -13.44 6.42
CA ARG A 82 -8.57 -12.34 7.39
C ARG A 82 -8.14 -12.77 8.79
N THR A 83 -8.40 -14.04 9.11
CA THR A 83 -7.85 -14.76 10.23
C THR A 83 -7.51 -16.18 9.78
N VAL A 84 -6.44 -16.73 10.33
CA VAL A 84 -5.98 -18.09 10.08
C VAL A 84 -5.66 -18.68 11.44
N THR A 85 -6.35 -19.76 11.82
CA THR A 85 -6.23 -20.37 13.14
C THR A 85 -6.11 -21.89 12.99
N LEU A 86 -5.10 -22.47 13.63
CA LEU A 86 -4.98 -23.93 13.73
C LEU A 86 -5.69 -24.40 15.00
N ALA A 87 -6.60 -25.36 14.83
CA ALA A 87 -7.25 -26.09 15.92
C ALA A 87 -6.85 -27.56 15.83
N GLY A 88 -5.75 -27.92 16.49
CA GLY A 88 -5.13 -29.23 16.35
C GLY A 88 -4.59 -29.46 14.94
N ASP A 89 -5.26 -30.34 14.18
CA ASP A 89 -4.89 -30.72 12.82
C ASP A 89 -5.82 -30.15 11.72
N GLN A 90 -6.72 -29.24 12.10
CA GLN A 90 -7.60 -28.51 11.19
C GLN A 90 -7.21 -27.04 11.12
N LEU A 91 -7.28 -26.46 9.94
CA LEU A 91 -7.04 -25.04 9.69
C LEU A 91 -8.40 -24.35 9.48
N LEU A 92 -8.66 -23.28 10.23
CA LEU A 92 -9.87 -22.48 10.13
C LEU A 92 -9.51 -21.09 9.61
N VAL A 93 -10.15 -20.68 8.52
CA VAL A 93 -9.84 -19.43 7.80
C VAL A 93 -11.08 -18.57 7.69
N GLY A 94 -11.01 -17.32 8.15
CA GLY A 94 -12.13 -16.38 8.09
C GLY A 94 -12.17 -15.53 6.82
N SER A 95 -13.37 -15.20 6.38
CA SER A 95 -13.66 -14.20 5.35
C SER A 95 -14.72 -13.23 5.88
N THR A 96 -14.38 -11.94 5.94
CA THR A 96 -15.29 -10.92 6.49
C THR A 96 -16.37 -10.48 5.52
N ILE A 97 -16.15 -10.61 4.21
CA ILE A 97 -17.13 -10.23 3.18
C ILE A 97 -18.06 -11.40 2.83
N LEU A 98 -17.55 -12.63 2.79
CA LEU A 98 -18.40 -13.82 2.66
C LEU A 98 -19.09 -14.19 3.99
N GLU A 99 -18.65 -13.57 5.10
CA GLU A 99 -19.20 -13.74 6.44
C GLU A 99 -19.20 -15.21 6.91
N ALA A 100 -18.09 -15.89 6.66
CA ALA A 100 -17.95 -17.31 6.92
C ALA A 100 -16.55 -17.70 7.41
N ILE A 101 -16.47 -18.86 8.05
CA ILE A 101 -15.22 -19.54 8.41
C ILE A 101 -15.12 -20.83 7.60
N TYR A 102 -14.00 -21.03 6.92
CA TYR A 102 -13.73 -22.18 6.08
C TYR A 102 -12.79 -23.13 6.83
N VAL A 103 -13.20 -24.39 6.96
CA VAL A 103 -12.42 -25.43 7.66
C VAL A 103 -11.72 -26.29 6.63
N PHE A 104 -10.40 -26.39 6.75
CA PHE A 104 -9.53 -27.20 5.90
C PHE A 104 -8.95 -28.38 6.69
N GLU A 105 -8.85 -29.52 6.01
CA GLU A 105 -8.16 -30.72 6.49
C GLU A 105 -7.14 -31.18 5.45
N LYS A 106 -6.03 -31.77 5.91
CA LYS A 106 -5.05 -32.39 5.02
C LYS A 106 -5.60 -33.70 4.42
N ASP A 107 -5.52 -33.82 3.09
CA ASP A 107 -5.84 -35.05 2.39
C ASP A 107 -4.67 -36.07 2.44
N GLY A 108 -4.84 -37.24 1.82
CA GLY A 108 -3.82 -38.30 1.80
C GLY A 108 -2.53 -37.94 1.05
N SER A 109 -2.47 -36.79 0.40
CA SER A 109 -1.29 -36.21 -0.25
C SER A 109 -0.69 -35.03 0.52
N ASP A 110 -1.12 -34.80 1.77
CA ASP A 110 -0.63 -33.73 2.64
C ASP A 110 -0.93 -32.32 2.05
N GLN A 111 -2.10 -32.19 1.41
CA GLN A 111 -2.64 -30.94 0.87
C GLN A 111 -3.90 -30.55 1.63
N TRP A 112 -4.02 -29.28 2.00
CA TRP A 112 -5.20 -28.73 2.66
C TRP A 112 -6.40 -28.71 1.70
N ARG A 113 -7.54 -29.24 2.15
CA ARG A 113 -8.80 -29.28 1.40
C ARG A 113 -9.92 -28.74 2.26
N GLU A 114 -10.72 -27.84 1.69
CA GLU A 114 -11.93 -27.35 2.35
C GLU A 114 -12.88 -28.52 2.61
N THR A 115 -13.34 -28.66 3.85
CA THR A 115 -14.24 -29.74 4.28
C THR A 115 -15.56 -29.20 4.83
N GLN A 116 -15.58 -27.98 5.36
CA GLN A 116 -16.74 -27.37 6.00
C GLN A 116 -16.73 -25.85 5.85
N ILE A 117 -17.91 -25.25 5.80
CA ILE A 117 -18.14 -23.81 5.94
C ILE A 117 -18.97 -23.58 7.21
N LEU A 118 -18.54 -22.68 8.08
CA LEU A 118 -19.23 -22.28 9.30
C LEU A 118 -19.78 -20.87 9.11
N THR A 119 -21.01 -20.67 9.57
CA THR A 119 -21.71 -19.38 9.54
C THR A 119 -22.38 -19.19 10.90
N ALA A 120 -22.49 -17.94 11.37
CA ALA A 120 -23.29 -17.63 12.55
C ALA A 120 -24.78 -17.91 12.30
N SER A 121 -25.46 -18.45 13.31
CA SER A 121 -26.87 -18.81 13.26
C SER A 121 -27.82 -17.63 13.02
N ASP A 122 -27.39 -16.42 13.35
CA ASP A 122 -28.07 -15.14 13.12
C ASP A 122 -27.29 -14.22 12.16
N ALA A 123 -26.56 -14.81 11.21
CA ALA A 123 -25.84 -14.08 10.17
C ALA A 123 -26.75 -13.11 9.40
N TYR A 124 -26.31 -11.85 9.27
CA TYR A 124 -26.90 -10.84 8.41
C TYR A 124 -25.80 -10.01 7.78
N VAL A 125 -26.08 -9.47 6.58
CA VAL A 125 -25.12 -8.67 5.80
C VAL A 125 -24.56 -7.52 6.64
N GLY A 126 -23.25 -7.52 6.81
CA GLY A 126 -22.50 -6.53 7.55
C GLY A 126 -22.03 -7.00 8.93
N ASN A 127 -22.34 -8.22 9.37
CA ASN A 127 -21.85 -8.81 10.62
C ASN A 127 -20.32 -8.92 10.70
N SER A 128 -19.63 -9.11 9.57
CA SER A 128 -18.17 -9.19 9.50
C SER A 128 -17.57 -10.24 10.47
N ILE A 129 -18.15 -11.45 10.52
CA ILE A 129 -17.55 -12.58 11.26
C ILE A 129 -16.22 -12.99 10.61
N GLY A 130 -15.31 -13.62 11.37
CA GLY A 130 -14.05 -14.13 10.82
C GLY A 130 -12.92 -13.11 10.77
N ARG A 131 -13.03 -12.01 11.53
CA ARG A 131 -11.97 -11.00 11.60
C ARG A 131 -10.87 -11.34 12.60
N ILE A 132 -11.24 -11.93 13.74
CA ILE A 132 -10.35 -12.40 14.80
C ILE A 132 -10.88 -13.75 15.27
N SER A 133 -9.98 -14.70 15.53
CA SER A 133 -10.31 -15.98 16.12
C SER A 133 -9.22 -16.53 17.01
N ALA A 134 -9.59 -17.50 17.86
CA ALA A 134 -8.70 -18.29 18.69
C ALA A 134 -9.25 -19.71 18.85
N ALA A 135 -8.38 -20.68 19.14
CA ALA A 135 -8.77 -22.07 19.37
C ALA A 135 -7.84 -22.77 20.35
N ASP A 136 -8.35 -23.79 21.04
CA ASP A 136 -7.60 -24.68 21.94
C ASP A 136 -7.65 -26.16 21.50
N GLY A 137 -8.09 -26.41 20.26
CA GLY A 137 -8.18 -27.73 19.63
C GLY A 137 -9.61 -28.26 19.50
N ASP A 138 -10.42 -28.14 20.54
CA ASP A 138 -11.82 -28.59 20.54
C ASP A 138 -12.83 -27.43 20.53
N HIS A 139 -12.41 -26.23 20.94
CA HIS A 139 -13.18 -25.01 20.83
C HIS A 139 -12.57 -24.06 19.81
N PHE A 140 -13.44 -23.37 19.07
CA PHE A 140 -13.07 -22.31 18.14
C PHE A 140 -13.97 -21.10 18.36
N PHE A 141 -13.33 -19.95 18.59
CA PHE A 141 -14.00 -18.69 18.88
C PHE A 141 -13.76 -17.73 17.73
N THR A 142 -14.79 -17.02 17.27
CA THR A 142 -14.62 -15.97 16.24
C THR A 142 -15.47 -14.74 16.52
N ALA A 143 -14.86 -13.57 16.34
CA ALA A 143 -15.51 -12.28 16.57
C ALA A 143 -16.33 -11.81 15.36
N SER A 144 -17.40 -11.08 15.66
CA SER A 144 -18.25 -10.34 14.71
C SER A 144 -18.54 -8.96 15.29
N TRP A 145 -17.79 -7.95 14.85
CA TRP A 145 -17.79 -6.62 15.50
C TRP A 145 -19.02 -5.78 15.20
N ALA A 146 -19.65 -5.99 14.06
CA ALA A 146 -20.82 -5.22 13.64
C ALA A 146 -22.15 -5.81 14.14
N ASN A 147 -22.10 -6.95 14.82
CA ASN A 147 -23.27 -7.60 15.39
C ASN A 147 -23.85 -6.82 16.60
N SER A 148 -25.12 -7.05 16.90
CA SER A 148 -25.82 -6.50 18.08
C SER A 148 -25.74 -4.97 18.19
N GLU A 149 -26.05 -4.25 17.10
CA GLU A 149 -25.95 -2.77 17.03
C GLU A 149 -24.50 -2.28 17.18
N ALA A 150 -23.55 -2.97 16.53
CA ALA A 150 -22.11 -2.71 16.59
C ALA A 150 -21.50 -2.80 18.00
N ARG A 151 -22.13 -3.52 18.92
CA ARG A 151 -21.54 -3.85 20.24
C ARG A 151 -20.43 -4.89 20.11
N GLY A 152 -20.53 -5.76 19.10
CA GLY A 152 -19.65 -6.90 18.92
C GLY A 152 -20.19 -8.15 19.62
N ALA A 153 -19.90 -9.32 19.05
CA ALA A 153 -20.19 -10.63 19.62
C ALA A 153 -19.06 -11.61 19.28
N VAL A 154 -18.93 -12.67 20.08
CA VAL A 154 -18.01 -13.79 19.80
C VAL A 154 -18.82 -15.08 19.72
N TYR A 155 -18.74 -15.78 18.60
CA TYR A 155 -19.40 -17.07 18.41
C TYR A 155 -18.46 -18.20 18.79
N VAL A 156 -19.01 -19.20 19.48
CA VAL A 156 -18.29 -20.39 19.92
C VAL A 156 -18.74 -21.58 19.08
N PHE A 157 -17.77 -22.29 18.52
CA PHE A 157 -17.97 -23.54 17.80
C PHE A 157 -17.23 -24.65 18.55
N GLU A 158 -17.88 -25.80 18.71
CA GLU A 158 -17.28 -27.00 19.29
C GLU A 158 -17.09 -28.07 18.21
N ARG A 159 -15.97 -28.79 18.28
CA ARG A 159 -15.68 -29.92 17.39
C ARG A 159 -16.24 -31.21 17.94
N ASP A 160 -17.10 -31.88 17.18
CA ASP A 160 -17.53 -33.23 17.52
C ASP A 160 -16.34 -34.21 17.37
N PRO A 161 -15.93 -34.93 18.43
CA PRO A 161 -14.71 -35.75 18.41
C PRO A 161 -14.83 -37.00 17.52
N THR A 162 -16.05 -37.37 17.10
CA THR A 162 -16.29 -38.57 16.28
C THR A 162 -16.32 -38.23 14.79
N THR A 163 -17.05 -37.18 14.45
CA THR A 163 -17.26 -36.73 13.07
C THR A 163 -16.24 -35.69 12.63
N ARG A 164 -15.54 -35.07 13.59
CA ARG A 164 -14.58 -33.97 13.41
C ARG A 164 -15.18 -32.72 12.78
N ARG A 165 -16.51 -32.58 12.84
CA ARG A 165 -17.25 -31.42 12.33
C ARG A 165 -17.45 -30.41 13.44
N TRP A 166 -17.40 -29.13 13.07
CA TRP A 166 -17.67 -28.01 13.98
C TRP A 166 -19.15 -27.64 13.97
N SER A 167 -19.69 -27.26 15.11
CA SER A 167 -21.04 -26.68 15.20
C SER A 167 -21.07 -25.55 16.22
N GLU A 168 -21.83 -24.49 15.92
CA GLU A 168 -22.06 -23.37 16.85
C GLU A 168 -22.76 -23.89 18.11
N THR A 169 -22.21 -23.55 19.28
CA THR A 169 -22.75 -23.93 20.59
C THR A 169 -23.16 -22.72 21.42
N ASP A 170 -22.48 -21.58 21.26
CA ASP A 170 -22.74 -20.40 22.07
C ASP A 170 -22.46 -19.07 21.35
N LYS A 171 -22.99 -17.98 21.90
CA LYS A 171 -22.76 -16.60 21.45
C LYS A 171 -22.53 -15.70 22.66
N LEU A 172 -21.29 -15.23 22.80
CA LEU A 172 -20.82 -14.43 23.91
C LEU A 172 -20.95 -12.94 23.61
N MET A 173 -21.39 -12.18 24.62
CA MET A 173 -21.47 -10.73 24.61
C MET A 173 -21.12 -10.21 25.99
N GLY A 174 -20.34 -9.13 26.06
CA GLY A 174 -20.06 -8.48 27.35
C GLY A 174 -21.30 -7.80 27.92
N SER A 175 -21.55 -8.00 29.21
CA SER A 175 -22.77 -7.61 29.92
C SER A 175 -23.10 -6.11 29.88
N ASP A 176 -22.07 -5.25 29.78
CA ASP A 176 -22.18 -3.80 29.77
C ASP A 176 -21.49 -3.11 28.58
N VAL A 177 -21.26 -3.84 27.48
CA VAL A 177 -20.63 -3.31 26.26
C VAL A 177 -21.62 -2.46 25.46
N GLY A 178 -21.24 -1.22 25.20
CA GLY A 178 -21.97 -0.27 24.35
C GLY A 178 -21.59 -0.36 22.87
N PRO A 179 -22.37 0.28 21.97
CA PRO A 179 -22.06 0.34 20.55
C PRO A 179 -20.66 0.92 20.28
N ASN A 180 -19.93 0.31 19.34
CA ASN A 180 -18.58 0.66 18.89
C ASN A 180 -17.47 0.52 19.95
N GLU A 181 -17.71 -0.20 21.05
CA GLU A 181 -16.68 -0.45 22.07
C GLU A 181 -15.75 -1.63 21.75
N SER A 182 -15.97 -2.31 20.62
CA SER A 182 -15.08 -3.35 20.04
C SER A 182 -14.92 -4.61 20.89
N PHE A 183 -16.02 -5.20 21.37
CA PHE A 183 -15.96 -6.51 22.02
C PHE A 183 -15.54 -7.60 21.02
N GLY A 184 -14.57 -8.43 21.41
CA GLY A 184 -13.97 -9.43 20.51
C GLY A 184 -12.84 -8.89 19.65
N MET A 185 -12.18 -7.78 20.05
CA MET A 185 -10.99 -7.30 19.34
C MET A 185 -9.78 -8.22 19.54
N SER A 186 -9.74 -8.93 20.66
CA SER A 186 -8.76 -9.97 20.96
C SER A 186 -9.45 -11.10 21.73
N ILE A 187 -9.00 -12.34 21.51
CA ILE A 187 -9.59 -13.55 22.10
C ILE A 187 -8.45 -14.48 22.50
N ALA A 188 -8.52 -15.04 23.70
CA ALA A 188 -7.73 -16.19 24.11
C ALA A 188 -8.66 -17.25 24.71
N VAL A 189 -8.34 -18.52 24.50
CA VAL A 189 -9.10 -19.67 25.01
C VAL A 189 -8.14 -20.75 25.49
N GLU A 190 -8.41 -21.32 26.66
CA GLU A 190 -7.70 -22.45 27.25
C GLU A 190 -8.71 -23.34 27.99
N GLY A 191 -9.07 -24.47 27.38
CA GLY A 191 -10.01 -25.43 27.96
C GLY A 191 -11.38 -24.79 28.21
N ASP A 192 -11.78 -24.72 29.47
CA ASP A 192 -13.07 -24.15 29.88
C ASP A 192 -13.00 -22.64 30.18
N LEU A 193 -11.88 -21.96 29.90
CA LEU A 193 -11.68 -20.54 30.16
C LEU A 193 -11.47 -19.75 28.86
N ALA A 194 -12.14 -18.61 28.73
CA ALA A 194 -11.97 -17.69 27.61
C ALA A 194 -11.82 -16.24 28.10
N LEU A 195 -11.00 -15.47 27.41
CA LEU A 195 -10.72 -14.07 27.71
C LEU A 195 -10.92 -13.23 26.46
N ILE A 196 -11.78 -12.20 26.55
CA ILE A 196 -12.20 -11.40 25.39
C ILE A 196 -11.93 -9.92 25.63
N GLY A 197 -11.06 -9.33 24.81
CA GLY A 197 -10.67 -7.93 24.90
C GLY A 197 -11.67 -6.97 24.24
N THR A 198 -11.80 -5.78 24.86
CA THR A 198 -12.71 -4.69 24.46
C THR A 198 -12.00 -3.33 24.62
N PRO A 199 -10.99 -3.02 23.80
CA PRO A 199 -10.07 -1.90 24.05
C PRO A 199 -10.68 -0.51 23.88
N ARG A 200 -11.84 -0.37 23.22
CA ARG A 200 -12.50 0.94 23.04
C ARG A 200 -13.51 1.26 24.15
N GLN A 201 -13.77 0.34 25.06
CA GLN A 201 -14.73 0.56 26.13
C GLN A 201 -14.37 1.76 26.99
N GLY A 202 -15.39 2.52 27.40
CA GLY A 202 -15.24 3.63 28.33
C GLY A 202 -14.34 4.74 27.77
N ASN A 203 -14.52 5.07 26.47
CA ASN A 203 -13.73 6.06 25.74
C ASN A 203 -12.24 5.67 25.58
N GLY A 204 -11.99 4.38 25.30
CA GLY A 204 -10.64 3.86 25.07
C GLY A 204 -9.83 3.54 26.33
N ASN A 205 -10.46 3.52 27.51
CA ASN A 205 -9.81 2.97 28.70
C ASN A 205 -9.54 1.47 28.49
N GLY A 206 -10.53 0.77 27.94
CA GLY A 206 -10.47 -0.66 27.63
C GLY A 206 -10.86 -1.58 28.78
N ALA A 207 -11.22 -2.82 28.45
CA ALA A 207 -11.56 -3.90 29.38
C ALA A 207 -11.26 -5.27 28.76
N ALA A 208 -11.23 -6.31 29.60
CA ALA A 208 -11.24 -7.70 29.15
C ALA A 208 -12.28 -8.50 29.96
N TYR A 209 -13.04 -9.38 29.30
CA TYR A 209 -14.10 -10.17 29.92
C TYR A 209 -13.68 -11.62 30.03
N VAL A 210 -13.86 -12.21 31.21
CA VAL A 210 -13.57 -13.61 31.49
C VAL A 210 -14.86 -14.41 31.36
N PHE A 211 -14.85 -15.42 30.50
CA PHE A 211 -15.93 -16.38 30.34
C PHE A 211 -15.46 -17.76 30.81
N GLN A 212 -16.31 -18.45 31.56
CA GLN A 212 -16.08 -19.78 32.08
C GLN A 212 -17.16 -20.71 31.57
N ARG A 213 -16.78 -21.85 31.01
CA ARG A 213 -17.69 -22.90 30.58
C ARG A 213 -18.19 -23.67 31.79
N ASP A 214 -19.51 -23.82 31.89
CA ASP A 214 -20.15 -24.67 32.89
C ASP A 214 -20.03 -26.13 32.44
N GLU A 215 -19.26 -26.96 33.17
CA GLU A 215 -19.05 -28.37 32.81
C GLU A 215 -20.35 -29.19 32.73
N ALA A 216 -21.40 -28.79 33.47
CA ALA A 216 -22.64 -29.56 33.56
C ALA A 216 -23.60 -29.24 32.42
N THR A 217 -23.65 -28.00 31.95
CA THR A 217 -24.53 -27.59 30.85
C THR A 217 -23.81 -27.45 29.51
N GLY A 218 -22.51 -27.15 29.53
CA GLY A 218 -21.70 -26.79 28.36
C GLY A 218 -21.83 -25.33 27.95
N ASP A 219 -22.59 -24.52 28.69
CA ASP A 219 -22.79 -23.10 28.38
C ASP A 219 -21.60 -22.25 28.87
N TRP A 220 -21.27 -21.19 28.15
CA TRP A 220 -20.24 -20.22 28.55
C TRP A 220 -20.87 -19.03 29.28
N LEU A 221 -20.39 -18.75 30.49
CA LEU A 221 -20.92 -17.70 31.36
C LEU A 221 -19.86 -16.63 31.63
N GLU A 222 -20.23 -15.35 31.53
CA GLU A 222 -19.37 -14.24 31.97
C GLU A 222 -19.15 -14.35 33.49
N GLN A 223 -17.91 -14.61 33.90
CA GLN A 223 -17.51 -14.76 35.29
C GLN A 223 -16.99 -13.45 35.87
N ASP A 224 -16.17 -12.72 35.12
CA ASP A 224 -15.48 -11.54 35.62
C ASP A 224 -15.18 -10.52 34.50
N LYS A 225 -14.88 -9.28 34.90
CA LYS A 225 -14.49 -8.17 34.03
C LYS A 225 -13.21 -7.52 34.54
N LEU A 226 -12.12 -7.74 33.81
CA LEU A 226 -10.82 -7.17 34.08
C LEU A 226 -10.80 -5.70 33.65
N THR A 227 -10.52 -4.82 34.61
CA THR A 227 -10.26 -3.39 34.40
C THR A 227 -9.11 -2.96 35.30
N LEU A 228 -8.43 -1.86 34.96
CA LEU A 228 -7.33 -1.33 35.76
C LEU A 228 -7.60 0.10 36.22
N PRO A 229 -7.56 0.35 37.55
CA PRO A 229 -7.58 1.71 38.06
C PRO A 229 -6.37 2.51 37.54
N GLY A 230 -6.62 3.64 36.89
CA GLY A 230 -5.56 4.54 36.40
C GLY A 230 -5.29 4.49 34.90
N THR A 231 -5.96 3.62 34.14
CA THR A 231 -6.04 3.78 32.68
C THR A 231 -6.74 5.08 32.33
N SER A 232 -6.26 5.77 31.30
CA SER A 232 -6.84 7.00 30.77
C SER A 232 -7.55 6.72 29.45
N PRO A 233 -8.35 7.69 28.94
CA PRO A 233 -8.82 7.60 27.57
C PRO A 233 -7.67 7.26 26.61
N ASN A 234 -7.93 6.34 25.69
CA ASN A 234 -6.99 5.80 24.70
C ASN A 234 -5.85 4.88 25.21
N SER A 235 -5.90 4.38 26.46
CA SER A 235 -4.97 3.33 26.93
C SER A 235 -5.09 2.02 26.13
N GLY A 236 -6.30 1.67 25.67
CA GLY A 236 -6.54 0.49 24.85
C GLY A 236 -6.34 -0.83 25.59
N PHE A 237 -6.66 -0.91 26.89
CA PHE A 237 -6.56 -2.15 27.66
C PHE A 237 -7.44 -3.26 27.07
N GLY A 238 -6.87 -4.44 26.83
CA GLY A 238 -7.53 -5.51 26.07
C GLY A 238 -7.24 -5.48 24.56
N ALA A 239 -6.23 -4.73 24.12
CA ALA A 239 -5.80 -4.71 22.71
C ALA A 239 -5.31 -6.10 22.24
N ALA A 240 -4.60 -6.81 23.10
CA ALA A 240 -4.23 -8.21 22.95
C ALA A 240 -4.36 -8.92 24.29
N VAL A 241 -4.70 -10.21 24.26
CA VAL A 241 -4.92 -11.03 25.46
C VAL A 241 -4.27 -12.40 25.27
N GLY A 242 -3.86 -13.03 26.38
CA GLY A 242 -3.36 -14.40 26.41
C GLY A 242 -3.81 -15.12 27.67
N LEU A 243 -3.97 -16.45 27.58
CA LEU A 243 -4.30 -17.34 28.69
C LEU A 243 -3.34 -18.52 28.68
N ASP A 244 -2.79 -18.84 29.85
CA ASP A 244 -2.05 -20.08 30.06
C ASP A 244 -1.96 -20.39 31.57
N GLY A 245 -2.30 -21.63 31.94
CA GLY A 245 -2.10 -22.14 33.30
C GLY A 245 -2.85 -21.34 34.37
N GLY A 246 -4.03 -20.80 34.05
CA GLY A 246 -4.83 -19.97 34.96
C GLY A 246 -4.28 -18.55 35.18
N VAL A 247 -3.34 -18.12 34.34
CA VAL A 247 -2.83 -16.74 34.28
C VAL A 247 -3.38 -16.07 33.03
N ALA A 248 -3.71 -14.79 33.15
CA ALA A 248 -4.16 -13.96 32.04
C ALA A 248 -3.17 -12.82 31.79
N LEU A 249 -2.79 -12.62 30.53
CA LEU A 249 -2.07 -11.44 30.09
C LEU A 249 -3.01 -10.51 29.34
N VAL A 250 -2.97 -9.21 29.66
CA VAL A 250 -3.80 -8.20 29.00
C VAL A 250 -2.95 -6.98 28.63
N ALA A 251 -2.82 -6.72 27.34
CA ALA A 251 -2.08 -5.59 26.81
C ALA A 251 -2.89 -4.29 26.85
N ALA A 252 -2.24 -3.20 27.26
CA ALA A 252 -2.65 -1.83 27.05
C ALA A 252 -1.67 -1.16 26.09
N ALA A 253 -1.82 -1.46 24.79
CA ALA A 253 -0.85 -1.07 23.76
C ALA A 253 -0.64 0.45 23.67
N GLY A 254 -1.66 1.27 23.98
CA GLY A 254 -1.54 2.73 24.03
C GLY A 254 -0.68 3.24 25.19
N LEU A 255 -0.35 2.39 26.15
CA LEU A 255 0.55 2.67 27.28
C LEU A 255 1.90 1.94 27.16
N ASP A 256 2.09 1.09 26.15
CA ASP A 256 3.25 0.20 26.02
C ASP A 256 3.47 -0.73 27.24
N ILE A 257 2.38 -1.28 27.76
CA ILE A 257 2.37 -2.10 28.98
C ILE A 257 1.50 -3.35 28.78
N VAL A 258 1.95 -4.48 29.34
CA VAL A 258 1.13 -5.69 29.50
C VAL A 258 0.94 -5.98 30.98
N PHE A 259 -0.28 -6.33 31.38
CA PHE A 259 -0.62 -6.66 32.75
C PHE A 259 -0.85 -8.15 32.89
N GLU A 260 -0.28 -8.73 33.94
CA GLU A 260 -0.58 -10.09 34.35
C GLU A 260 -1.70 -10.07 35.39
N PHE A 261 -2.65 -10.99 35.24
CA PHE A 261 -3.70 -11.28 36.19
C PHE A 261 -3.64 -12.74 36.61
N SER A 262 -3.91 -12.97 37.89
CA SER A 262 -4.02 -14.31 38.47
C SER A 262 -5.41 -14.49 39.07
N HIS A 263 -5.96 -15.69 38.94
CA HIS A 263 -7.22 -16.06 39.59
C HIS A 263 -6.96 -16.48 41.05
N ASP A 264 -7.63 -15.82 42.00
CA ASP A 264 -7.60 -16.23 43.40
C ASP A 264 -8.74 -17.23 43.66
N ASP A 265 -8.43 -18.52 43.69
CA ASP A 265 -9.40 -19.60 43.93
C ASP A 265 -10.16 -19.46 45.26
N SER A 266 -9.64 -18.69 46.23
CA SER A 266 -10.29 -18.49 47.52
C SER A 266 -11.41 -17.45 47.46
N THR A 267 -11.33 -16.50 46.54
CA THR A 267 -12.31 -15.44 46.33
C THR A 267 -13.12 -15.63 45.05
N GLY A 268 -12.58 -16.36 44.07
CA GLY A 268 -13.11 -16.49 42.72
C GLY A 268 -12.88 -15.24 41.85
N GLU A 269 -12.00 -14.33 42.29
CA GLU A 269 -11.77 -13.03 41.63
C GLU A 269 -10.40 -13.02 40.92
N TRP A 270 -10.34 -12.33 39.78
CA TRP A 270 -9.07 -12.04 39.11
C TRP A 270 -8.41 -10.79 39.65
N GLN A 271 -7.11 -10.86 39.90
CA GLN A 271 -6.33 -9.72 40.43
C GLN A 271 -5.07 -9.49 39.62
N ALA A 272 -4.77 -8.22 39.34
CA ALA A 272 -3.52 -7.83 38.69
C ALA A 272 -2.33 -8.18 39.60
N SER A 273 -1.44 -9.03 39.11
CA SER A 273 -0.27 -9.55 39.83
C SER A 273 1.02 -8.84 39.44
N LEU A 274 1.18 -8.46 38.16
CA LEU A 274 2.42 -7.89 37.63
C LEU A 274 2.18 -6.91 36.47
N ILE A 275 3.15 -6.02 36.27
CA ILE A 275 3.26 -5.12 35.11
C ILE A 275 4.50 -5.50 34.33
N LEU A 276 4.33 -5.82 33.05
CA LEU A 276 5.38 -6.16 32.10
C LEU A 276 5.64 -4.96 31.17
N GLN A 277 6.91 -4.63 30.97
CA GLN A 277 7.37 -3.49 30.18
C GLN A 277 8.64 -3.86 29.40
N ALA A 278 8.88 -3.17 28.29
CA ALA A 278 10.13 -3.29 27.55
C ALA A 278 11.33 -2.89 28.44
N PHE A 279 12.31 -3.79 28.56
CA PHE A 279 13.44 -3.62 29.49
C PHE A 279 14.48 -2.58 29.02
N ASP A 280 14.43 -2.17 27.76
CA ASP A 280 15.33 -1.17 27.16
C ASP A 280 14.73 0.23 27.10
N GLY A 281 13.59 0.45 27.77
CA GLY A 281 13.03 1.79 28.00
C GLY A 281 12.48 2.44 26.74
N GLY A 282 11.69 1.68 25.97
CA GLY A 282 10.99 2.18 24.78
C GLY A 282 10.34 3.56 24.99
N TYR A 283 10.42 4.41 23.96
CA TYR A 283 9.67 5.67 23.93
C TYR A 283 8.16 5.36 23.97
N ALA A 284 7.35 6.26 24.53
CA ALA A 284 5.89 6.11 24.43
C ALA A 284 5.47 6.05 22.94
N GLY A 285 4.58 5.11 22.61
CA GLY A 285 4.10 4.86 21.26
C GLY A 285 4.81 3.70 20.53
N THR A 286 5.47 2.76 21.22
CA THR A 286 6.05 1.57 20.56
C THR A 286 5.00 0.55 20.12
N GLY A 287 3.79 0.60 20.69
CA GLY A 287 2.76 -0.41 20.51
C GLY A 287 3.10 -1.74 21.19
N LEU A 288 3.82 -1.76 22.32
CA LEU A 288 4.13 -3.01 23.01
C LEU A 288 2.83 -3.75 23.38
N GLY A 289 2.72 -4.99 22.92
CA GLY A 289 1.51 -5.80 23.03
C GLY A 289 0.50 -5.57 21.90
N ALA A 290 0.94 -5.01 20.76
CA ALA A 290 0.16 -5.02 19.52
C ALA A 290 -0.13 -6.45 19.03
N ALA A 291 0.83 -7.35 19.27
CA ALA A 291 0.68 -8.79 19.12
C ALA A 291 1.16 -9.50 20.39
N LEU A 292 0.54 -10.64 20.72
CA LEU A 292 0.83 -11.38 21.94
C LEU A 292 0.71 -12.89 21.69
N TYR A 293 1.71 -13.63 22.16
CA TYR A 293 1.63 -15.08 22.36
C TYR A 293 1.93 -15.38 23.81
N PHE A 294 1.20 -16.34 24.38
CA PHE A 294 1.40 -16.78 25.76
C PHE A 294 1.24 -18.29 25.83
N GLY A 295 2.26 -18.96 26.33
CA GLY A 295 2.23 -20.39 26.60
C GLY A 295 2.98 -20.71 27.90
N ALA A 296 3.03 -22.01 28.21
CA ALA A 296 3.55 -22.54 29.47
C ALA A 296 4.96 -22.03 29.80
N ASP A 297 5.85 -22.00 28.79
CA ASP A 297 7.27 -21.75 28.99
C ASP A 297 7.69 -20.31 28.61
N GLU A 298 6.85 -19.53 27.94
CA GLU A 298 7.23 -18.19 27.46
C GLU A 298 6.04 -17.32 27.05
N ALA A 299 6.28 -16.01 26.99
CA ALA A 299 5.39 -15.01 26.40
C ALA A 299 6.14 -14.13 25.41
N TRP A 300 5.48 -13.73 24.33
CA TRP A 300 6.04 -12.87 23.28
C TRP A 300 5.16 -11.65 23.10
N PHE A 301 5.79 -10.48 22.94
CA PHE A 301 5.12 -9.20 22.76
C PHE A 301 5.68 -8.47 21.56
N GLY A 302 4.84 -8.24 20.55
CA GLY A 302 5.16 -7.38 19.42
C GLY A 302 5.13 -5.89 19.80
N ALA A 303 6.08 -5.12 19.27
CA ALA A 303 6.23 -3.68 19.47
C ALA A 303 6.66 -3.00 18.15
N PRO A 304 5.77 -2.91 17.15
CA PRO A 304 6.12 -2.46 15.78
C PRO A 304 6.62 -1.01 15.70
N GLY A 305 6.27 -0.15 16.65
CA GLY A 305 6.76 1.24 16.70
C GLY A 305 8.12 1.41 17.37
N ALA A 306 8.72 0.34 17.90
CA ALA A 306 10.01 0.42 18.58
C ALA A 306 11.17 0.76 17.62
N SER A 307 12.25 1.36 18.15
CA SER A 307 13.48 1.67 17.39
C SER A 307 13.24 2.46 16.09
N ALA A 308 12.65 3.65 16.18
CA ALA A 308 12.31 4.46 14.99
C ALA A 308 11.41 3.72 13.99
N VAL A 309 10.44 2.97 14.51
CA VAL A 309 9.44 2.23 13.72
C VAL A 309 10.02 1.04 12.93
N GLU A 310 11.23 0.58 13.29
CA GLU A 310 11.80 -0.69 12.80
C GLU A 310 11.16 -1.93 13.47
N GLY A 311 10.41 -1.74 14.56
CA GLY A 311 9.71 -2.80 15.27
C GLY A 311 10.60 -3.79 16.04
N ARG A 312 10.07 -4.36 17.12
CA ARG A 312 10.77 -5.34 17.97
C ARG A 312 9.80 -6.39 18.49
N VAL A 313 10.33 -7.56 18.84
CA VAL A 313 9.60 -8.54 19.66
C VAL A 313 10.34 -8.74 20.98
N TYR A 314 9.60 -8.64 22.09
CA TYR A 314 10.11 -8.91 23.44
C TYR A 314 9.60 -10.27 23.89
N MET A 315 10.51 -11.20 24.14
CA MET A 315 10.23 -12.53 24.65
C MET A 315 10.56 -12.59 26.14
N MET A 316 9.71 -13.23 26.93
CA MET A 316 9.91 -13.47 28.35
C MET A 316 9.79 -14.97 28.66
N ASP A 317 10.81 -15.52 29.31
CA ASP A 317 10.86 -16.94 29.67
C ASP A 317 10.11 -17.19 30.99
N ARG A 318 9.43 -18.32 31.09
CA ARG A 318 8.75 -18.81 32.30
C ARG A 318 9.36 -20.11 32.77
N GLY A 319 9.58 -20.17 34.08
CA GLY A 319 9.98 -21.39 34.75
C GLY A 319 8.78 -22.34 34.97
N PRO A 320 9.05 -23.59 35.40
CA PRO A 320 8.00 -24.60 35.60
C PRO A 320 6.97 -24.25 36.68
N THR A 321 7.20 -23.22 37.50
CA THR A 321 6.23 -22.74 38.49
C THR A 321 5.53 -21.45 38.07
N GLY A 322 5.67 -21.07 36.79
CA GLY A 322 5.05 -19.88 36.19
C GLY A 322 5.81 -18.58 36.45
N GLU A 323 6.97 -18.63 37.12
CA GLU A 323 7.79 -17.47 37.43
C GLU A 323 8.55 -16.98 36.19
N TRP A 324 8.62 -15.66 35.99
CA TRP A 324 9.44 -15.09 34.92
C TRP A 324 10.93 -15.28 35.21
N THR A 325 11.64 -15.99 34.34
CA THR A 325 13.06 -16.37 34.53
C THR A 325 14.04 -15.61 33.67
N GLY A 326 13.57 -15.03 32.56
CA GLY A 326 14.43 -14.39 31.56
C GLY A 326 13.65 -13.45 30.65
N ALA A 327 14.38 -12.60 29.94
CA ALA A 327 13.84 -11.73 28.91
C ALA A 327 14.86 -11.57 27.78
N THR A 328 14.39 -11.66 26.54
CA THR A 328 15.17 -11.54 25.32
C THR A 328 14.47 -10.59 24.37
N LYS A 329 15.24 -9.81 23.62
CA LYS A 329 14.71 -9.00 22.51
C LYS A 329 15.10 -9.66 21.20
N LEU A 330 14.10 -9.97 20.39
CA LEU A 330 14.26 -10.49 19.03
C LEU A 330 14.22 -9.32 18.04
N ILE A 331 15.03 -9.45 17.00
CA ILE A 331 15.17 -8.53 15.88
C ILE A 331 15.24 -9.40 14.64
N ALA A 332 14.51 -9.05 13.59
CA ALA A 332 14.70 -9.69 12.30
C ALA A 332 16.02 -9.23 11.65
N ASP A 333 16.60 -10.09 10.82
CA ASP A 333 17.77 -9.76 10.01
C ASP A 333 17.42 -8.71 8.94
N ASP A 334 18.37 -7.82 8.64
CA ASP A 334 18.31 -6.83 7.54
C ASP A 334 17.17 -5.81 7.58
N LEU A 335 16.62 -5.51 8.77
CA LEU A 335 15.60 -4.46 8.92
C LEU A 335 16.11 -3.07 8.54
N VAL A 336 15.31 -2.30 7.81
CA VAL A 336 15.53 -0.88 7.54
C VAL A 336 14.53 0.02 8.30
N PRO A 337 14.83 1.32 8.50
CA PRO A 337 13.90 2.23 9.16
C PRO A 337 12.53 2.21 8.48
N THR A 338 11.45 2.30 9.28
CA THR A 338 10.03 2.20 8.91
C THR A 338 9.42 0.81 8.75
N GLU A 339 10.24 -0.25 8.64
CA GLU A 339 9.74 -1.63 8.60
C GLU A 339 9.23 -2.06 9.98
N GLN A 340 7.95 -2.36 10.11
CA GLN A 340 7.29 -2.59 11.40
C GLN A 340 7.35 -4.06 11.83
N PHE A 341 8.51 -4.55 12.26
CA PHE A 341 8.63 -5.92 12.78
C PHE A 341 7.83 -6.16 14.06
N GLY A 342 7.07 -7.26 14.10
CA GLY A 342 6.28 -7.66 15.27
C GLY A 342 4.87 -7.06 15.29
N THR A 343 4.31 -6.68 14.14
CA THR A 343 2.89 -6.31 13.99
C THR A 343 1.94 -7.46 14.30
N ASN A 344 2.35 -8.68 13.97
CA ASN A 344 1.69 -9.92 14.33
C ASN A 344 2.71 -11.03 14.55
N LEU A 345 2.26 -12.13 15.14
CA LEU A 345 3.10 -13.30 15.38
C LEU A 345 2.24 -14.55 15.57
N ALA A 346 2.83 -15.70 15.28
CA ALA A 346 2.30 -17.01 15.62
C ALA A 346 3.45 -17.87 16.12
N VAL A 347 3.25 -18.57 17.24
CA VAL A 347 4.25 -19.44 17.86
C VAL A 347 3.59 -20.77 18.19
N GLN A 348 4.21 -21.87 17.79
CA GLN A 348 3.80 -23.21 18.18
C GLN A 348 5.03 -24.10 18.29
N ASP A 349 5.19 -24.75 19.44
CA ASP A 349 6.32 -25.65 19.73
C ASP A 349 7.69 -24.98 19.49
N ASP A 350 8.43 -25.48 18.49
CA ASP A 350 9.78 -25.03 18.12
C ASP A 350 9.79 -24.14 16.85
N LEU A 351 8.62 -23.68 16.40
CA LEU A 351 8.46 -22.83 15.21
C LEU A 351 7.68 -21.54 15.54
N ALA A 352 8.17 -20.42 15.03
CA ALA A 352 7.51 -19.13 15.13
C ALA A 352 7.59 -18.37 13.81
N ALA A 353 6.55 -17.59 13.53
CA ALA A 353 6.46 -16.67 12.41
C ALA A 353 6.10 -15.29 12.95
N VAL A 354 6.77 -14.26 12.46
CA VAL A 354 6.56 -12.87 12.87
C VAL A 354 6.54 -11.99 11.64
N GLY A 355 5.47 -11.21 11.45
CA GLY A 355 5.33 -10.32 10.31
C GLY A 355 6.20 -9.07 10.41
N ILE A 356 6.64 -8.58 9.26
CA ILE A 356 7.36 -7.33 9.07
C ILE A 356 6.56 -6.49 8.08
N LEU A 357 5.64 -5.70 8.62
CA LEU A 357 4.83 -4.79 7.79
C LEU A 357 5.73 -3.71 7.19
N LEU A 358 5.47 -3.31 5.94
CA LEU A 358 6.22 -2.31 5.17
C LEU A 358 7.58 -2.77 4.59
N ASP A 359 8.03 -3.99 4.90
CA ASP A 359 9.23 -4.60 4.29
C ASP A 359 8.98 -5.00 2.83
N ASP A 360 10.04 -5.35 2.10
CA ASP A 360 10.01 -5.70 0.68
C ASP A 360 9.31 -4.61 -0.16
N PHE A 361 9.68 -3.35 0.09
CA PHE A 361 9.06 -2.15 -0.51
C PHE A 361 7.55 -2.11 -0.31
N GLU A 362 7.14 -2.35 0.93
CA GLU A 362 5.76 -2.36 1.41
C GLU A 362 4.90 -3.57 1.03
N LEU A 363 5.45 -4.59 0.39
CA LEU A 363 4.73 -5.86 0.19
C LEU A 363 4.56 -6.65 1.50
N GLY A 364 5.42 -6.42 2.48
CA GLY A 364 5.51 -7.16 3.73
C GLY A 364 6.35 -8.44 3.61
N SER A 365 6.85 -8.93 4.74
CA SER A 365 7.61 -10.19 4.79
C SER A 365 7.50 -10.89 6.16
N VAL A 366 7.44 -12.22 6.17
CA VAL A 366 7.35 -12.99 7.42
C VAL A 366 8.72 -13.53 7.77
N ALA A 367 9.27 -13.11 8.92
CA ALA A 367 10.45 -13.73 9.49
C ALA A 367 10.08 -15.03 10.23
N ILE A 368 10.83 -16.10 9.94
CA ILE A 368 10.61 -17.43 10.51
C ILE A 368 11.72 -17.76 11.49
N PHE A 369 11.34 -18.07 12.73
CA PHE A 369 12.23 -18.45 13.81
C PHE A 369 12.05 -19.92 14.15
N GLU A 370 13.15 -20.62 14.36
CA GLU A 370 13.15 -22.00 14.87
C GLU A 370 13.94 -22.07 16.18
N ARG A 371 13.50 -22.92 17.11
CA ARG A 371 14.19 -23.14 18.37
C ARG A 371 15.43 -24.02 18.14
N GLN A 372 16.60 -23.52 18.52
CA GLN A 372 17.89 -24.21 18.43
C GLN A 372 18.70 -23.98 19.71
N ASP A 373 19.21 -25.06 20.30
CA ASP A 373 20.00 -25.03 21.55
C ASP A 373 19.35 -24.22 22.71
N GLY A 374 18.02 -24.18 22.76
CA GLY A 374 17.25 -23.47 23.78
C GLY A 374 17.04 -21.98 23.51
N GLY A 375 17.49 -21.45 22.37
CA GLY A 375 17.20 -20.09 21.91
C GLY A 375 16.44 -20.08 20.58
N TRP A 376 15.86 -18.94 20.24
CA TRP A 376 15.20 -18.73 18.95
C TRP A 376 16.17 -18.10 17.95
N LEU A 377 16.26 -18.68 16.76
CA LEU A 377 17.09 -18.19 15.68
C LEU A 377 16.23 -17.98 14.44
N GLN A 378 16.41 -16.84 13.74
CA GLN A 378 15.81 -16.66 12.43
C GLN A 378 16.44 -17.66 11.45
N THR A 379 15.61 -18.49 10.82
CA THR A 379 16.06 -19.53 9.87
C THR A 379 15.55 -19.32 8.46
N GLY A 380 14.66 -18.35 8.28
CA GLY A 380 14.12 -17.99 6.97
C GLY A 380 13.30 -16.71 7.04
N LYS A 381 12.96 -16.24 5.86
CA LYS A 381 12.07 -15.12 5.60
C LYS A 381 11.26 -15.51 4.37
N VAL A 382 9.94 -15.40 4.42
CA VAL A 382 9.05 -15.71 3.29
C VAL A 382 8.33 -14.45 2.85
N PHE A 383 7.90 -14.46 1.58
CA PHE A 383 7.34 -13.29 0.91
C PHE A 383 6.30 -13.74 -0.11
N LYS A 384 5.37 -12.86 -0.50
CA LYS A 384 4.43 -13.12 -1.61
C LYS A 384 5.18 -13.23 -2.94
N GLU A 385 5.23 -14.40 -3.57
CA GLU A 385 5.76 -14.45 -4.94
C GLU A 385 4.81 -13.73 -5.92
N PRO A 386 5.32 -12.90 -6.85
CA PRO A 386 4.47 -12.24 -7.82
C PRO A 386 3.74 -13.27 -8.69
N ASP A 387 2.43 -13.09 -8.86
CA ASP A 387 1.54 -14.03 -9.54
C ASP A 387 1.96 -14.33 -10.99
N VAL A 388 2.55 -13.34 -11.66
CA VAL A 388 3.07 -13.47 -13.03
C VAL A 388 4.37 -12.68 -13.18
N THR A 389 5.40 -13.33 -13.72
CA THR A 389 6.60 -12.65 -14.20
C THR A 389 6.70 -12.83 -15.71
N PHE A 390 6.93 -11.74 -16.44
CA PHE A 390 7.14 -11.78 -17.88
C PHE A 390 8.62 -11.75 -18.18
N ALA A 391 9.09 -12.69 -19.00
CA ALA A 391 10.43 -12.60 -19.56
C ALA A 391 10.48 -11.47 -20.60
N SER A 392 11.62 -10.79 -20.70
CA SER A 392 11.83 -9.75 -21.71
C SER A 392 11.65 -10.28 -23.13
N ILE A 393 11.05 -9.46 -23.98
CA ILE A 393 10.80 -9.74 -25.40
C ILE A 393 11.63 -8.75 -26.22
N THR A 394 12.65 -9.23 -26.92
CA THR A 394 13.53 -8.40 -27.77
C THR A 394 13.86 -9.13 -29.08
N GLY A 395 14.27 -8.37 -30.10
CA GLY A 395 14.66 -8.83 -31.42
C GLY A 395 13.50 -9.18 -32.36
N VAL A 396 12.26 -9.25 -31.86
CA VAL A 396 11.07 -9.62 -32.64
C VAL A 396 9.87 -8.78 -32.19
N GLN A 397 9.26 -8.08 -33.15
CA GLN A 397 7.98 -7.40 -32.95
C GLN A 397 6.86 -8.43 -32.76
N VAL A 398 5.99 -8.19 -31.80
CA VAL A 398 4.75 -8.94 -31.59
C VAL A 398 3.57 -8.08 -32.05
N ASP A 399 3.02 -8.47 -33.18
CA ASP A 399 1.91 -7.78 -33.82
C ASP A 399 0.62 -7.93 -33.00
N CYS A 400 -0.12 -6.85 -32.87
CA CYS A 400 -1.48 -6.88 -32.33
C CYS A 400 -2.43 -7.51 -33.36
N GLU A 401 -2.74 -8.79 -33.18
CA GLU A 401 -3.62 -9.55 -34.06
C GLU A 401 -4.75 -10.20 -33.26
N ALA A 402 -5.97 -10.13 -33.78
CA ALA A 402 -7.16 -10.70 -33.13
C ALA A 402 -7.38 -10.24 -31.67
N GLY A 403 -6.94 -9.02 -31.33
CA GLY A 403 -7.14 -8.40 -30.02
C GLY A 403 -6.03 -8.66 -28.99
N ALA A 404 -4.91 -9.27 -29.38
CA ALA A 404 -3.80 -9.52 -28.47
C ALA A 404 -2.42 -9.44 -29.16
N ALA A 405 -1.42 -9.06 -28.38
CA ALA A 405 0.01 -9.12 -28.71
C ALA A 405 0.70 -10.01 -27.67
N GLY A 406 0.79 -11.30 -27.94
CA GLY A 406 1.26 -12.28 -26.96
C GLY A 406 0.22 -12.52 -25.87
N ALA A 407 0.56 -12.25 -24.60
CA ALA A 407 -0.36 -12.34 -23.47
C ALA A 407 -1.20 -11.07 -23.29
N PHE A 408 -0.79 -9.95 -23.89
CA PHE A 408 -1.33 -8.61 -23.64
C PHE A 408 -2.51 -8.31 -24.56
N GLY A 409 -3.63 -7.85 -24.00
CA GLY A 409 -4.75 -7.34 -24.78
C GLY A 409 -4.35 -6.07 -25.55
N CYS A 410 -4.83 -5.91 -26.78
CA CYS A 410 -4.49 -4.72 -27.56
C CYS A 410 -5.50 -4.41 -28.66
N SER A 411 -5.48 -3.17 -29.13
CA SER A 411 -6.13 -2.74 -30.36
C SER A 411 -5.27 -1.72 -31.08
N ASP A 412 -4.82 -2.05 -32.31
CA ASP A 412 -4.02 -1.17 -33.18
C ASP A 412 -2.72 -0.61 -32.57
N VAL A 413 -2.16 -1.29 -31.55
CA VAL A 413 -0.84 -0.98 -30.96
C VAL A 413 0.01 -2.24 -30.93
N ASP A 414 1.13 -2.24 -31.65
CA ASP A 414 2.08 -3.34 -31.69
C ASP A 414 3.10 -3.25 -30.54
N LEU A 415 3.53 -4.41 -30.05
CA LEU A 415 4.62 -4.53 -29.08
C LEU A 415 5.94 -4.70 -29.83
N LEU A 416 6.80 -3.69 -29.79
CA LEU A 416 8.13 -3.76 -30.42
C LEU A 416 9.12 -4.54 -29.56
N SER A 417 9.14 -4.23 -28.26
CA SER A 417 9.89 -4.96 -27.25
C SER A 417 9.33 -4.71 -25.86
N PHE A 418 9.70 -5.59 -24.93
CA PHE A 418 9.38 -5.50 -23.52
C PHE A 418 10.63 -5.82 -22.72
N LEU A 419 10.97 -4.98 -21.74
CA LEU A 419 12.02 -5.27 -20.78
C LEU A 419 11.39 -5.47 -19.40
N SER A 420 11.60 -6.66 -18.85
CA SER A 420 11.24 -6.98 -17.48
C SER A 420 12.01 -6.10 -16.49
N LEU A 421 11.45 -5.90 -15.30
CA LEU A 421 12.12 -5.14 -14.24
C LEU A 421 13.52 -5.67 -13.92
N ALA A 422 13.72 -6.99 -13.93
CA ALA A 422 15.01 -7.62 -13.67
C ALA A 422 16.08 -7.20 -14.69
N ASP A 423 15.71 -7.09 -15.96
CA ASP A 423 16.60 -6.67 -17.05
C ASP A 423 16.81 -5.14 -17.11
N LEU A 424 16.05 -4.37 -16.32
CA LEU A 424 16.24 -2.94 -16.09
C LEU A 424 17.12 -2.66 -14.88
N GLY A 425 17.77 -3.68 -14.33
CA GLY A 425 18.57 -3.59 -13.10
C GLY A 425 17.74 -3.46 -11.82
N GLY A 426 16.42 -3.66 -11.88
CA GLY A 426 15.50 -3.74 -10.74
C GLY A 426 15.32 -5.18 -10.27
N GLY A 427 16.38 -6.00 -10.33
CA GLY A 427 16.32 -7.41 -9.96
C GLY A 427 16.20 -7.66 -8.45
N ALA A 428 16.25 -6.61 -7.63
CA ALA A 428 15.90 -6.71 -6.22
C ALA A 428 14.40 -6.87 -6.07
N ARG A 429 14.01 -7.77 -5.16
CA ARG A 429 12.62 -8.07 -4.84
C ARG A 429 11.92 -6.80 -4.31
N GLY A 430 10.63 -6.64 -4.63
CA GLY A 430 9.79 -5.52 -4.20
C GLY A 430 10.05 -4.18 -4.93
N VAL A 431 11.16 -4.03 -5.66
CA VAL A 431 11.37 -2.86 -6.51
C VAL A 431 10.28 -2.84 -7.59
N ASN A 432 9.75 -1.67 -7.92
CA ASN A 432 8.86 -1.45 -9.06
C ASN A 432 9.36 -0.28 -9.89
N VAL A 433 8.92 -0.20 -11.14
CA VAL A 433 9.05 1.05 -11.94
C VAL A 433 7.94 2.03 -11.57
N ASN A 434 8.21 3.33 -11.76
CA ASN A 434 7.24 4.40 -11.58
C ASN A 434 7.26 5.35 -12.79
N ASP A 435 7.53 6.64 -12.62
CA ASP A 435 7.46 7.60 -13.71
C ASP A 435 8.52 7.35 -14.81
N LEU A 436 8.28 7.95 -15.96
CA LEU A 436 9.03 7.78 -17.19
C LEU A 436 9.21 9.13 -17.87
N TRP A 437 10.42 9.37 -18.36
CA TRP A 437 10.66 10.43 -19.34
C TRP A 437 11.53 9.94 -20.49
N GLY A 438 11.72 10.79 -21.49
CA GLY A 438 12.56 10.50 -22.63
C GLY A 438 13.51 11.64 -22.97
N TRP A 439 14.62 11.30 -23.62
CA TRP A 439 15.56 12.26 -24.17
C TRP A 439 15.98 11.81 -25.57
N THR A 440 15.80 12.69 -26.55
CA THR A 440 16.40 12.53 -27.88
C THR A 440 17.66 13.37 -27.92
N ASP A 441 18.80 12.71 -28.11
CA ASP A 441 20.09 13.37 -28.21
C ASP A 441 20.16 14.20 -29.51
N PRO A 442 20.24 15.54 -29.43
CA PRO A 442 20.25 16.39 -30.62
C PRO A 442 21.50 16.21 -31.50
N ASP A 443 22.61 15.67 -30.96
CA ASP A 443 23.85 15.49 -31.71
C ASP A 443 23.91 14.14 -32.45
N SER A 444 23.41 13.07 -31.82
CA SER A 444 23.50 11.70 -32.36
C SER A 444 22.18 11.19 -32.96
N GLY A 445 21.04 11.78 -32.56
CA GLY A 445 19.70 11.26 -32.86
C GLY A 445 19.34 10.00 -32.05
N GLY A 446 20.15 9.65 -31.04
CA GLY A 446 19.84 8.54 -30.14
C GLY A 446 18.65 8.87 -29.23
N GLU A 447 17.78 7.89 -29.02
CA GLU A 447 16.59 8.00 -28.18
C GLU A 447 16.79 7.20 -26.89
N TYR A 448 16.60 7.84 -25.74
CA TYR A 448 16.85 7.25 -24.44
C TYR A 448 15.63 7.39 -23.54
N ALA A 449 15.16 6.25 -23.00
CA ALA A 449 14.15 6.23 -21.95
C ALA A 449 14.81 6.36 -20.57
N LEU A 450 14.28 7.25 -19.74
CA LEU A 450 14.68 7.49 -18.36
C LEU A 450 13.58 6.93 -17.47
N VAL A 451 13.87 5.80 -16.82
CA VAL A 451 12.86 4.99 -16.14
C VAL A 451 13.08 5.10 -14.64
N GLY A 452 12.14 5.69 -13.94
CA GLY A 452 12.16 5.73 -12.49
C GLY A 452 11.90 4.34 -11.89
N ARG A 453 12.60 4.05 -10.80
CA ARG A 453 12.40 2.87 -9.96
C ARG A 453 12.40 3.29 -8.50
N TYR A 454 11.93 2.40 -7.62
CA TYR A 454 11.90 2.71 -6.19
C TYR A 454 13.30 2.98 -5.62
N ASP A 455 14.30 2.27 -6.13
CA ASP A 455 15.69 2.28 -5.67
C ASP A 455 16.65 3.13 -6.52
N GLY A 456 16.15 3.86 -7.54
CA GLY A 456 16.98 4.69 -8.40
C GLY A 456 16.35 4.99 -9.77
N THR A 457 17.18 5.39 -10.73
CA THR A 457 16.75 5.69 -12.11
C THR A 457 17.56 4.85 -13.10
N SER A 458 16.86 4.18 -14.02
CA SER A 458 17.46 3.37 -15.09
C SER A 458 17.49 4.13 -16.42
N PHE A 459 18.56 3.96 -17.18
CA PHE A 459 18.70 4.53 -18.51
C PHE A 459 18.70 3.43 -19.57
N VAL A 460 17.81 3.54 -20.55
CA VAL A 460 17.64 2.55 -21.61
C VAL A 460 17.77 3.23 -22.97
N ASP A 461 18.70 2.77 -23.80
CA ASP A 461 18.79 3.16 -25.20
C ASP A 461 17.70 2.45 -26.00
N VAL A 462 16.76 3.22 -26.54
CA VAL A 462 15.62 2.74 -27.33
C VAL A 462 15.74 3.11 -28.82
N SER A 463 16.92 3.58 -29.24
CA SER A 463 17.19 3.97 -30.64
C SER A 463 16.98 2.81 -31.64
N ASP A 464 17.22 1.57 -31.20
CA ASP A 464 16.72 0.36 -31.86
C ASP A 464 15.58 -0.22 -31.00
N PRO A 465 14.31 0.12 -31.28
CA PRO A 465 13.21 -0.24 -30.40
C PRO A 465 12.88 -1.74 -30.41
N LEU A 466 13.45 -2.52 -31.33
CA LEU A 466 13.35 -3.98 -31.26
C LEU A 466 14.42 -4.57 -30.33
N ASN A 467 15.54 -3.88 -30.12
CA ASN A 467 16.65 -4.34 -29.29
C ASN A 467 17.04 -3.24 -28.28
N PRO A 468 16.13 -2.84 -27.38
CA PRO A 468 16.43 -1.83 -26.38
C PRO A 468 17.58 -2.31 -25.48
N ARG A 469 18.44 -1.38 -25.08
CA ARG A 469 19.65 -1.71 -24.32
C ARG A 469 19.68 -0.94 -23.00
N TYR A 470 19.59 -1.67 -21.90
CA TYR A 470 19.84 -1.13 -20.56
C TYR A 470 21.30 -0.68 -20.45
N LEU A 471 21.51 0.61 -20.20
CA LEU A 471 22.83 1.24 -20.14
C LEU A 471 23.39 1.31 -18.72
N GLY A 472 22.53 1.32 -17.72
CA GLY A 472 22.94 1.51 -16.34
C GLY A 472 21.91 2.19 -15.47
N SER A 473 22.29 2.43 -14.21
CA SER A 473 21.44 3.03 -13.19
C SER A 473 22.16 4.18 -12.49
N LEU A 474 21.42 5.24 -12.19
CA LEU A 474 21.76 6.21 -11.16
C LEU A 474 21.09 5.77 -9.85
N PRO A 475 21.85 5.38 -8.81
CA PRO A 475 21.29 5.03 -7.49
C PRO A 475 20.70 6.26 -6.77
N ILE A 476 19.86 6.00 -5.78
CA ILE A 476 19.43 7.05 -4.84
C ILE A 476 20.62 7.69 -4.11
N PRO A 477 20.52 8.96 -3.71
CA PRO A 477 21.55 9.65 -2.94
C PRO A 477 21.88 8.97 -1.60
N GLU A 478 23.10 9.14 -1.12
CA GLU A 478 23.52 8.62 0.19
C GLU A 478 22.62 9.20 1.31
N GLY A 479 22.02 8.32 2.11
CA GLY A 479 21.15 8.70 3.23
C GLY A 479 19.68 8.92 2.85
N ALA A 480 19.33 8.88 1.56
CA ALA A 480 17.94 8.79 1.12
C ALA A 480 17.39 7.38 1.32
N THR A 481 16.06 7.26 1.35
CA THR A 481 15.35 5.98 1.36
C THR A 481 14.74 5.71 -0.01
N ALA A 482 14.52 4.44 -0.34
CA ALA A 482 13.74 4.11 -1.53
C ALA A 482 12.30 4.60 -1.37
N GLY A 483 11.66 4.97 -2.49
CA GLY A 483 10.35 5.61 -2.47
C GLY A 483 9.48 5.20 -3.66
N ARG A 484 8.17 5.12 -3.45
CA ARG A 484 7.22 4.74 -4.49
C ARG A 484 7.16 5.74 -5.64
N TRP A 485 7.22 7.02 -5.31
CA TRP A 485 7.11 8.12 -6.28
C TRP A 485 8.48 8.69 -6.59
N ARG A 486 8.76 8.77 -7.88
CA ARG A 486 9.92 9.43 -8.45
C ARG A 486 9.43 10.10 -9.72
N ASP A 487 9.94 11.29 -10.00
CA ASP A 487 9.64 12.01 -11.23
C ASP A 487 10.93 12.46 -11.89
N ILE A 488 10.93 12.45 -13.21
CA ILE A 488 12.07 12.78 -14.04
C ILE A 488 11.62 13.77 -15.11
N LYS A 489 12.34 14.88 -15.25
CA LYS A 489 12.22 15.77 -16.42
C LYS A 489 13.58 16.12 -16.97
N VAL A 490 13.60 16.54 -18.22
CA VAL A 490 14.83 16.87 -18.94
C VAL A 490 14.81 18.33 -19.34
N TYR A 491 15.94 19.00 -19.17
CA TYR A 491 16.21 20.30 -19.77
C TYR A 491 17.53 20.22 -20.51
N ARG A 492 17.47 20.42 -21.83
CA ARG A 492 18.59 20.26 -22.76
C ARG A 492 19.16 18.83 -22.72
N ASP A 493 20.30 18.66 -22.06
CA ASP A 493 21.09 17.45 -21.97
C ASP A 493 21.24 16.96 -20.52
N HIS A 494 20.43 17.50 -19.60
CA HIS A 494 20.44 17.10 -18.19
C HIS A 494 19.08 16.61 -17.73
N ALA A 495 19.07 15.50 -17.00
CA ALA A 495 17.91 15.00 -16.27
C ALA A 495 17.88 15.57 -14.85
N PHE A 496 16.68 15.90 -14.38
CA PHE A 496 16.37 16.38 -13.04
C PHE A 496 15.43 15.38 -12.40
N ILE A 497 15.85 14.81 -11.26
CA ILE A 497 15.21 13.62 -10.69
C ILE A 497 14.87 13.91 -9.22
N VAL A 498 13.59 13.80 -8.87
CA VAL A 498 13.10 13.96 -7.49
C VAL A 498 12.39 12.69 -7.04
N ALA A 499 12.24 12.50 -5.72
CA ALA A 499 11.47 11.40 -5.16
C ALA A 499 10.70 11.85 -3.90
N ASP A 500 9.46 11.38 -3.79
CA ASP A 500 8.59 11.73 -2.68
C ASP A 500 8.91 10.91 -1.43
N GLY A 501 8.72 11.49 -0.24
CA GLY A 501 8.88 10.80 1.04
C GLY A 501 10.24 10.11 1.25
N SER A 502 11.25 10.42 0.44
CA SER A 502 12.48 9.63 0.31
C SER A 502 13.62 10.16 1.20
N GLY A 503 13.27 10.75 2.36
CA GLY A 503 14.23 11.38 3.26
C GLY A 503 14.98 12.54 2.58
N PRO A 504 16.31 12.71 2.78
CA PRO A 504 17.11 13.77 2.19
C PRO A 504 17.52 13.50 0.73
N HIS A 505 16.58 13.11 -0.13
CA HIS A 505 16.82 12.83 -1.55
C HIS A 505 17.20 14.07 -2.38
N GLY A 506 16.61 15.23 -2.10
CA GLY A 506 16.74 16.43 -2.90
C GLY A 506 16.34 16.21 -4.37
N MET A 507 16.97 16.96 -5.26
CA MET A 507 16.87 16.79 -6.71
C MET A 507 18.25 16.45 -7.27
N GLN A 508 18.39 15.24 -7.81
CA GLN A 508 19.62 14.80 -8.51
C GLN A 508 19.65 15.41 -9.91
N ILE A 509 20.84 15.79 -10.37
CA ILE A 509 21.06 16.27 -11.73
C ILE A 509 22.07 15.37 -12.42
N PHE A 510 21.71 14.85 -13.58
CA PHE A 510 22.55 13.91 -14.35
C PHE A 510 22.75 14.37 -15.79
N ASP A 511 24.01 14.38 -16.24
CA ASP A 511 24.40 14.71 -17.62
C ASP A 511 24.15 13.51 -18.56
N LEU A 512 23.12 13.62 -19.40
CA LEU A 512 22.67 12.54 -20.29
C LEU A 512 23.65 12.25 -21.42
N THR A 513 24.56 13.18 -21.73
CA THR A 513 25.57 12.94 -22.78
C THR A 513 26.54 11.80 -22.42
N LYS A 514 26.67 11.46 -21.13
CA LYS A 514 27.45 10.31 -20.66
C LYS A 514 26.92 8.97 -21.17
N LEU A 515 25.63 8.88 -21.50
CA LEU A 515 25.01 7.66 -22.01
C LEU A 515 25.63 7.21 -23.35
N ARG A 516 26.15 8.17 -24.14
CA ARG A 516 26.85 7.93 -25.42
C ARG A 516 28.10 7.06 -25.26
N GLU A 517 28.72 7.09 -24.09
CA GLU A 517 30.00 6.41 -23.84
C GLU A 517 29.82 4.93 -23.46
N VAL A 518 28.60 4.53 -23.11
CA VAL A 518 28.31 3.15 -22.70
C VAL A 518 28.21 2.24 -23.92
N THR A 519 29.20 1.36 -24.09
CA THR A 519 29.27 0.41 -25.21
C THR A 519 29.32 -1.07 -24.78
N GLY A 520 29.45 -1.33 -23.47
CA GLY A 520 29.56 -2.67 -22.89
C GLY A 520 28.50 -2.93 -21.83
N ASP A 521 28.93 -3.50 -20.71
CA ASP A 521 28.06 -3.82 -19.58
C ASP A 521 27.41 -2.57 -18.96
N PRO A 522 26.22 -2.71 -18.34
CA PRO A 522 25.56 -1.60 -17.66
C PRO A 522 26.43 -0.95 -16.58
N VAL A 523 26.32 0.38 -16.45
CA VAL A 523 27.14 1.20 -15.57
C VAL A 523 26.33 1.66 -14.35
N THR A 524 26.93 1.66 -13.16
CA THR A 524 26.41 2.42 -12.02
C THR A 524 26.96 3.84 -12.11
N PHE A 525 26.06 4.81 -12.31
CA PHE A 525 26.37 6.21 -12.47
C PHE A 525 26.40 6.96 -11.13
N GLU A 526 27.04 8.12 -11.15
CA GLU A 526 27.00 9.12 -10.09
C GLU A 526 26.34 10.39 -10.65
N GLU A 527 25.63 11.13 -9.81
CA GLU A 527 25.03 12.42 -10.18
C GLU A 527 26.13 13.48 -10.48
N ASP A 528 25.83 14.41 -11.38
CA ASP A 528 26.74 15.51 -11.75
C ASP A 528 26.62 16.72 -10.84
N ALA A 529 25.42 16.93 -10.30
CA ALA A 529 25.12 17.94 -9.30
C ALA A 529 23.92 17.48 -8.47
N HIS A 530 23.74 18.15 -7.34
CA HIS A 530 22.68 17.84 -6.39
C HIS A 530 22.09 19.14 -5.85
N TYR A 531 20.77 19.23 -5.86
CA TYR A 531 20.05 20.35 -5.28
C TYR A 531 19.34 19.93 -4.00
N SER A 532 19.83 20.43 -2.86
CA SER A 532 19.33 20.12 -1.51
C SER A 532 18.48 21.24 -0.90
N GLY A 533 17.92 22.13 -1.73
CA GLY A 533 17.03 23.19 -1.26
C GLY A 533 15.68 22.68 -0.73
N ILE A 534 15.39 21.41 -1.00
CA ILE A 534 14.29 20.59 -0.47
C ILE A 534 14.85 19.21 -0.07
N ALA A 535 14.21 18.48 0.83
CA ALA A 535 14.60 17.10 1.14
C ALA A 535 13.93 16.09 0.20
N SER A 536 12.67 16.28 -0.15
CA SER A 536 11.93 15.42 -1.07
C SER A 536 10.88 16.25 -1.82
N ALA A 537 10.45 15.77 -2.99
CA ALA A 537 9.37 16.35 -3.78
C ALA A 537 8.62 15.25 -4.52
N HIS A 538 7.31 15.45 -4.69
CA HIS A 538 6.46 14.51 -5.39
C HIS A 538 6.78 14.46 -6.88
N ASN A 539 6.91 15.64 -7.48
CA ASN A 539 7.09 15.80 -8.93
C ASN A 539 8.03 16.99 -9.23
N VAL A 540 8.65 17.00 -10.41
CA VAL A 540 9.38 18.14 -10.94
C VAL A 540 8.82 18.51 -12.31
N VAL A 541 8.45 19.76 -12.48
CA VAL A 541 7.92 20.28 -13.75
C VAL A 541 8.96 21.21 -14.36
N ILE A 542 9.17 21.16 -15.66
CA ILE A 542 10.15 22.02 -16.34
C ILE A 542 9.49 22.77 -17.48
N ASN A 543 9.68 24.10 -17.48
CA ASN A 543 9.45 24.90 -18.69
C ASN A 543 10.76 24.99 -19.47
N GLU A 544 10.83 24.23 -20.57
CA GLU A 544 12.03 24.14 -21.41
C GLU A 544 12.35 25.44 -22.17
N GLU A 545 11.38 26.33 -22.40
CA GLU A 545 11.66 27.61 -23.06
C GLU A 545 12.40 28.58 -22.14
N THR A 546 12.05 28.57 -20.85
CA THR A 546 12.56 29.54 -19.88
C THR A 546 13.75 29.01 -19.07
N GLY A 547 13.87 27.68 -18.95
CA GLY A 547 14.87 27.03 -18.12
C GLY A 547 14.58 27.18 -16.62
N PHE A 548 13.30 27.12 -16.25
CA PHE A 548 12.86 27.02 -14.86
C PHE A 548 12.27 25.64 -14.59
N ALA A 549 12.69 25.06 -13.46
CA ALA A 549 12.07 23.89 -12.88
C ALA A 549 11.19 24.31 -11.70
N TYR A 550 10.16 23.51 -11.44
CA TYR A 550 9.20 23.69 -10.38
C TYR A 550 9.11 22.36 -9.63
N ALA A 551 9.75 22.26 -8.47
CA ALA A 551 9.54 21.11 -7.60
C ALA A 551 8.19 21.30 -6.90
N VAL A 552 7.34 20.28 -6.93
CA VAL A 552 5.99 20.32 -6.36
C VAL A 552 5.79 19.16 -5.40
N GLY A 553 4.86 19.33 -4.46
CA GLY A 553 4.59 18.36 -3.40
C GLY A 553 5.70 18.27 -2.35
N ALA A 554 6.70 19.17 -2.40
CA ALA A 554 7.79 19.22 -1.44
C ALA A 554 7.28 19.59 -0.05
N SER A 555 7.26 18.64 0.88
CA SER A 555 6.71 18.85 2.24
C SER A 555 7.77 18.85 3.34
N GLU A 556 9.02 18.51 3.01
CA GLU A 556 10.09 18.34 3.98
C GLU A 556 11.43 18.93 3.50
N GLY A 557 12.20 19.46 4.47
CA GLY A 557 13.55 20.00 4.25
C GLY A 557 13.60 21.33 3.51
N GLY A 558 14.50 22.22 3.94
CA GLY A 558 14.77 23.48 3.25
C GLY A 558 13.56 24.42 3.13
N GLU A 559 13.41 25.05 1.96
CA GLU A 559 12.27 25.93 1.65
C GLU A 559 11.24 25.09 0.86
N THR A 560 10.16 24.68 1.50
CA THR A 560 9.22 23.70 0.94
C THR A 560 8.07 24.34 0.17
N CYS A 561 7.89 25.65 0.28
CA CYS A 561 6.73 26.36 -0.24
C CYS A 561 5.39 25.69 0.16
N GLY A 562 5.33 25.02 1.32
CA GLY A 562 4.15 24.27 1.79
C GLY A 562 3.61 23.21 0.84
N GLY A 563 4.47 22.66 -0.04
CA GLY A 563 4.10 21.69 -1.07
C GLY A 563 3.62 22.30 -2.39
N GLY A 564 3.55 23.63 -2.51
CA GLY A 564 3.20 24.32 -3.74
C GLY A 564 4.35 24.38 -4.75
N LEU A 565 4.37 25.41 -5.59
CA LEU A 565 5.42 25.58 -6.60
C LEU A 565 6.70 26.10 -5.98
N HIS A 566 7.72 25.25 -5.88
CA HIS A 566 9.07 25.63 -5.52
C HIS A 566 9.91 25.90 -6.77
N MET A 567 10.13 27.18 -7.08
CA MET A 567 10.68 27.63 -8.36
C MET A 567 12.21 27.67 -8.34
N ILE A 568 12.83 27.01 -9.32
CA ILE A 568 14.27 26.82 -9.43
C ILE A 568 14.74 27.27 -10.82
N ASN A 569 15.70 28.19 -10.87
CA ASN A 569 16.41 28.49 -12.11
C ASN A 569 17.41 27.39 -12.42
N ILE A 570 17.27 26.73 -13.58
CA ILE A 570 18.12 25.64 -14.05
C ILE A 570 18.84 25.96 -15.37
N GLN A 571 18.92 27.24 -15.76
CA GLN A 571 19.59 27.68 -16.99
C GLN A 571 21.08 27.28 -17.03
N ASP A 572 21.71 27.20 -15.86
CA ASP A 572 22.93 26.42 -15.59
C ASP A 572 22.53 25.14 -14.84
N PRO A 573 22.41 23.99 -15.52
CA PRO A 573 21.91 22.75 -14.91
C PRO A 573 22.69 22.28 -13.69
N ARG A 574 24.00 22.57 -13.63
CA ARG A 574 24.88 22.12 -12.54
C ARG A 574 24.83 23.03 -11.32
N THR A 575 24.22 24.21 -11.45
CA THR A 575 24.10 25.20 -10.37
C THR A 575 22.67 25.70 -10.23
N PRO A 576 21.70 24.83 -9.93
CA PRO A 576 20.31 25.22 -9.73
C PRO A 576 20.15 26.22 -8.58
N VAL A 577 19.32 27.25 -8.77
CA VAL A 577 19.11 28.33 -7.80
C VAL A 577 17.64 28.50 -7.48
N PHE A 578 17.27 28.44 -6.20
CA PHE A 578 15.92 28.81 -5.74
C PHE A 578 15.61 30.28 -6.05
N VAL A 579 14.45 30.56 -6.63
CA VAL A 579 14.05 31.92 -7.04
C VAL A 579 12.69 32.38 -6.50
N GLY A 580 11.86 31.49 -5.96
CA GLY A 580 10.60 31.88 -5.34
C GLY A 580 9.63 30.72 -5.08
N CYS A 581 8.52 31.05 -4.42
CA CYS A 581 7.44 30.14 -4.09
C CYS A 581 6.11 30.65 -4.62
N PHE A 582 5.21 29.74 -5.00
CA PHE A 582 3.79 30.04 -5.15
C PHE A 582 2.93 29.00 -4.41
N GLN A 583 1.90 29.48 -3.72
CA GLN A 583 0.93 28.67 -2.99
C GLN A 583 -0.45 29.27 -3.18
N ASP A 584 -1.37 28.48 -3.73
CA ASP A 584 -2.78 28.85 -3.75
C ASP A 584 -3.48 28.34 -2.49
N MET A 585 -3.48 29.17 -1.44
CA MET A 585 -4.01 28.83 -0.11
C MET A 585 -5.52 28.52 -0.09
N GLY A 586 -6.23 28.72 -1.20
CA GLY A 586 -7.62 28.26 -1.37
C GLY A 586 -7.75 26.77 -1.72
N THR A 587 -6.64 26.08 -1.92
CA THR A 587 -6.55 24.71 -2.45
C THR A 587 -5.61 23.81 -1.61
N GLY A 588 -5.56 22.52 -1.95
CA GLY A 588 -4.87 21.47 -1.19
C GLY A 588 -5.71 20.96 -0.01
N ARG A 589 -5.59 19.67 0.32
CA ARG A 589 -6.41 19.04 1.39
C ARG A 589 -6.25 19.68 2.77
N GLN A 590 -5.09 20.30 3.01
CA GLN A 590 -4.77 21.04 4.26
C GLN A 590 -4.84 22.57 4.10
N ASN A 591 -5.36 23.08 2.97
CA ASN A 591 -5.34 24.50 2.61
C ASN A 591 -3.91 25.10 2.63
N THR A 592 -2.93 24.33 2.17
CA THR A 592 -1.52 24.75 2.08
C THR A 592 -1.15 25.22 0.68
N GLY A 593 -2.04 25.06 -0.30
CA GLY A 593 -1.70 25.18 -1.72
C GLY A 593 -0.76 24.08 -2.20
N TYR A 594 -0.84 22.87 -1.61
CA TYR A 594 -0.10 21.70 -2.07
C TYR A 594 -0.42 21.43 -3.53
N THR A 595 0.62 21.25 -4.34
CA THR A 595 0.53 20.91 -5.76
C THR A 595 1.10 19.52 -5.95
N HIS A 596 0.31 18.61 -6.50
CA HIS A 596 0.68 17.22 -6.78
C HIS A 596 1.48 17.12 -8.09
N ASP A 597 0.94 17.74 -9.14
CA ASP A 597 1.55 17.86 -10.46
C ASP A 597 1.21 19.25 -11.05
N ALA A 598 1.94 19.70 -12.06
CA ALA A 598 1.62 20.88 -12.81
C ALA A 598 2.13 20.83 -14.25
N GLN A 599 1.58 21.70 -15.09
CA GLN A 599 2.18 22.05 -16.38
C GLN A 599 2.43 23.55 -16.43
N CYS A 600 3.70 23.94 -16.60
CA CYS A 600 4.11 25.34 -16.70
C CYS A 600 4.62 25.65 -18.11
N VAL A 601 3.98 26.60 -18.79
CA VAL A 601 4.27 26.94 -20.20
C VAL A 601 4.35 28.44 -20.39
N ILE A 602 5.04 28.90 -21.44
CA ILE A 602 4.75 30.22 -21.99
C ILE A 602 3.40 30.13 -22.70
N TYR A 603 2.42 30.87 -22.21
CA TYR A 603 1.06 30.77 -22.72
C TYR A 603 0.93 31.43 -24.10
N HIS A 604 0.44 30.65 -25.07
CA HIS A 604 0.20 31.08 -26.44
C HIS A 604 -1.27 30.95 -26.87
N GLY A 605 -2.16 30.69 -25.91
CA GLY A 605 -3.57 30.43 -26.15
C GLY A 605 -4.37 31.68 -26.47
N PRO A 606 -5.71 31.55 -26.58
CA PRO A 606 -6.58 32.61 -27.07
C PRO A 606 -6.82 33.75 -26.07
N ASP A 607 -6.44 33.61 -24.80
CA ASP A 607 -6.55 34.68 -23.82
C ASP A 607 -5.47 35.77 -24.03
N GLU A 608 -5.86 36.89 -24.65
CA GLU A 608 -4.94 37.97 -24.99
C GLU A 608 -4.27 38.65 -23.77
N GLU A 609 -4.87 38.57 -22.57
CA GLU A 609 -4.29 39.18 -21.36
C GLU A 609 -3.02 38.45 -20.90
N HIS A 610 -3.02 37.12 -21.07
CA HIS A 610 -1.98 36.23 -20.55
C HIS A 610 -0.98 35.74 -21.61
N GLN A 611 -1.15 36.12 -22.89
CA GLN A 611 -0.22 35.74 -23.95
C GLN A 611 1.23 36.19 -23.66
N GLY A 612 2.16 35.23 -23.73
CA GLY A 612 3.59 35.44 -23.49
C GLY A 612 3.99 35.48 -22.01
N GLN A 613 3.03 35.29 -21.09
CA GLN A 613 3.31 35.06 -19.68
C GLN A 613 3.63 33.58 -19.43
N GLU A 614 4.38 33.30 -18.38
CA GLU A 614 4.62 31.93 -17.94
C GLU A 614 3.51 31.52 -16.96
N ILE A 615 2.64 30.63 -17.42
CA ILE A 615 1.44 30.19 -16.70
C ILE A 615 1.63 28.75 -16.25
N CYS A 616 1.35 28.48 -14.98
CA CYS A 616 1.30 27.13 -14.42
C CYS A 616 -0.14 26.69 -14.17
N PHE A 617 -0.50 25.52 -14.68
CA PHE A 617 -1.73 24.79 -14.42
C PHE A 617 -1.41 23.70 -13.41
N ALA A 618 -1.78 23.91 -12.15
CA ALA A 618 -1.38 23.09 -11.01
C ALA A 618 -2.54 22.23 -10.49
N ALA A 619 -2.33 20.93 -10.40
CA ALA A 619 -3.25 19.97 -9.82
C ALA A 619 -3.04 19.92 -8.30
N ASN A 620 -3.93 20.58 -7.54
CA ASN A 620 -3.75 20.81 -6.11
C ASN A 620 -4.62 19.89 -5.22
N GLU A 621 -4.80 18.63 -5.63
CA GLU A 621 -5.60 17.56 -4.99
C GLU A 621 -7.12 17.84 -4.91
N THR A 622 -7.51 19.11 -4.81
CA THR A 622 -8.85 19.59 -4.46
C THR A 622 -9.39 20.57 -5.51
N ALA A 623 -8.52 21.09 -6.36
CA ALA A 623 -8.84 21.99 -7.45
C ALA A 623 -7.69 22.02 -8.47
N LEU A 624 -8.01 22.40 -9.70
CA LEU A 624 -7.04 22.96 -10.63
C LEU A 624 -6.76 24.42 -10.19
N SER A 625 -5.50 24.80 -10.00
CA SER A 625 -5.08 26.17 -9.70
C SER A 625 -4.27 26.71 -10.88
N ILE A 626 -4.66 27.86 -11.41
CA ILE A 626 -3.99 28.51 -12.53
C ILE A 626 -3.29 29.77 -12.01
N ALA A 627 -2.00 29.91 -12.32
CA ALA A 627 -1.19 31.00 -11.80
C ALA A 627 -0.23 31.58 -12.85
N ASP A 628 -0.07 32.90 -12.83
CA ASP A 628 1.01 33.60 -13.51
C ASP A 628 2.26 33.58 -12.62
N VAL A 629 3.30 32.91 -13.10
CA VAL A 629 4.60 32.80 -12.43
C VAL A 629 5.70 33.58 -13.15
N THR A 630 5.36 34.44 -14.12
CA THR A 630 6.33 35.21 -14.91
C THR A 630 7.32 35.95 -14.02
N ASP A 631 6.83 36.71 -13.05
CA ASP A 631 7.66 37.25 -11.97
C ASP A 631 7.76 36.23 -10.83
N LYS A 632 8.85 35.45 -10.84
CA LYS A 632 9.15 34.42 -9.84
C LYS A 632 9.16 34.95 -8.40
N THR A 633 9.34 36.26 -8.21
CA THR A 633 9.37 36.90 -6.88
C THR A 633 7.99 37.38 -6.42
N ALA A 634 7.02 37.45 -7.32
CA ALA A 634 5.66 37.90 -7.07
C ALA A 634 4.64 37.16 -7.96
N PRO A 635 4.57 35.82 -7.88
CA PRO A 635 3.58 35.05 -8.64
C PRO A 635 2.15 35.37 -8.19
N VAL A 636 1.19 35.24 -9.10
CA VAL A 636 -0.20 35.65 -8.93
C VAL A 636 -1.14 34.50 -9.27
N SER A 637 -2.07 34.18 -8.37
CA SER A 637 -3.18 33.27 -8.66
C SER A 637 -4.15 33.97 -9.63
N ILE A 638 -4.50 33.29 -10.71
CA ILE A 638 -5.46 33.75 -11.72
C ILE A 638 -6.84 33.19 -11.35
N SER A 639 -6.98 31.87 -11.30
CA SER A 639 -8.24 31.22 -11.01
C SER A 639 -8.06 29.82 -10.40
N ALA A 640 -9.12 29.32 -9.77
CA ALA A 640 -9.21 27.95 -9.27
C ALA A 640 -10.63 27.41 -9.54
N PRO A 641 -10.90 26.93 -10.77
CA PRO A 641 -12.24 26.49 -11.16
C PRO A 641 -12.70 25.26 -10.36
N THR A 642 -14.01 25.10 -10.22
CA THR A 642 -14.63 24.00 -9.47
C THR A 642 -15.39 23.05 -10.39
N TYR A 643 -15.38 21.76 -10.07
CA TYR A 643 -16.17 20.73 -10.76
C TYR A 643 -16.81 19.76 -9.73
N PRO A 644 -17.85 18.99 -10.11
CA PRO A 644 -18.47 18.02 -9.20
C PRO A 644 -17.62 16.76 -9.00
N ASN A 645 -17.85 16.06 -7.88
CA ASN A 645 -17.22 14.77 -7.58
C ASN A 645 -15.68 14.82 -7.51
N VAL A 646 -15.12 15.87 -6.91
CA VAL A 646 -13.68 15.99 -6.68
C VAL A 646 -13.21 14.94 -5.68
N ALA A 647 -12.17 14.18 -6.00
CA ALA A 647 -11.50 13.30 -5.04
C ALA A 647 -10.00 13.63 -4.85
N TYR A 648 -9.26 13.70 -5.96
CA TYR A 648 -7.83 13.94 -6.06
C TYR A 648 -7.45 14.45 -7.46
N VAL A 649 -7.57 15.76 -7.69
CA VAL A 649 -7.04 16.39 -8.93
C VAL A 649 -5.56 16.02 -9.06
N HIS A 650 -5.23 15.21 -10.06
CA HIS A 650 -3.96 14.49 -10.11
C HIS A 650 -2.98 15.13 -11.08
N GLN A 651 -3.24 15.02 -12.39
CA GLN A 651 -2.37 15.52 -13.45
C GLN A 651 -3.22 16.02 -14.62
N GLY A 652 -2.67 16.94 -15.40
CA GLY A 652 -3.30 17.38 -16.64
C GLY A 652 -2.33 17.96 -17.66
N TRP A 653 -2.84 18.15 -18.88
CA TRP A 653 -2.04 18.61 -20.02
C TRP A 653 -2.86 19.50 -20.96
N LEU A 654 -2.23 20.57 -21.45
CA LEU A 654 -2.74 21.48 -22.47
C LEU A 654 -2.66 20.87 -23.87
N ASP A 655 -3.61 21.19 -24.73
CA ASP A 655 -3.44 21.00 -26.17
C ASP A 655 -2.40 21.98 -26.76
N ASP A 656 -1.92 21.68 -27.96
CA ASP A 656 -0.88 22.46 -28.65
C ASP A 656 -1.31 23.93 -28.89
N GLU A 657 -2.62 24.20 -28.93
CA GLU A 657 -3.20 25.53 -29.07
C GLU A 657 -3.37 26.28 -27.73
N HIS A 658 -3.07 25.64 -26.59
CA HIS A 658 -3.25 26.16 -25.24
C HIS A 658 -4.68 26.67 -24.96
N ARG A 659 -5.68 26.03 -25.58
CA ARG A 659 -7.10 26.38 -25.40
C ARG A 659 -7.82 25.35 -24.54
N TYR A 660 -7.48 24.08 -24.66
CA TYR A 660 -8.11 23.03 -23.88
C TYR A 660 -7.11 22.41 -22.91
N PHE A 661 -7.53 22.25 -21.66
CA PHE A 661 -6.77 21.54 -20.64
C PHE A 661 -7.53 20.28 -20.23
N TYR A 662 -6.84 19.15 -20.23
CA TYR A 662 -7.42 17.86 -19.89
C TYR A 662 -6.85 17.42 -18.56
N THR A 663 -7.69 16.97 -17.63
CA THR A 663 -7.28 16.67 -16.26
C THR A 663 -7.90 15.35 -15.78
N ASN A 664 -7.10 14.60 -15.05
CA ASN A 664 -7.46 13.35 -14.40
C ASN A 664 -7.69 13.56 -12.89
N ASP A 665 -8.56 12.75 -12.29
CA ASP A 665 -8.94 12.77 -10.87
C ASP A 665 -8.79 11.36 -10.27
N GLU A 666 -7.56 11.03 -9.88
CA GLU A 666 -7.09 9.65 -9.61
C GLU A 666 -7.87 8.86 -8.55
N LEU A 667 -8.61 9.52 -7.65
CA LEU A 667 -9.30 8.81 -6.56
C LEU A 667 -10.82 8.80 -6.71
N ASP A 668 -11.39 9.27 -7.81
CA ASP A 668 -12.84 9.36 -7.95
C ASP A 668 -13.51 7.99 -8.20
N GLU A 669 -12.87 7.06 -8.93
CA GLU A 669 -13.37 5.68 -9.09
C GLU A 669 -13.19 4.88 -7.80
N LEU A 670 -12.01 4.98 -7.17
CA LEU A 670 -11.69 4.27 -5.93
C LEU A 670 -12.61 4.69 -4.77
N ASN A 671 -13.04 5.95 -4.75
CA ASN A 671 -14.01 6.45 -3.77
C ASN A 671 -15.47 6.21 -4.17
N GLY A 672 -15.73 5.60 -5.34
CA GLY A 672 -17.07 5.34 -5.86
C GLY A 672 -17.87 6.61 -6.16
N LEU A 673 -17.18 7.72 -6.50
CA LEU A 673 -17.82 8.96 -6.90
C LEU A 673 -18.26 8.93 -8.37
N VAL A 674 -17.57 8.13 -9.18
CA VAL A 674 -17.89 7.83 -10.58
C VAL A 674 -17.78 6.31 -10.83
N ASP A 675 -18.51 5.82 -11.82
CA ASP A 675 -18.57 4.38 -12.15
C ASP A 675 -17.55 3.98 -13.23
N GLN A 676 -16.89 4.95 -13.87
CA GLN A 676 -16.04 4.75 -15.06
C GLN A 676 -14.86 5.72 -15.04
N THR A 677 -13.75 5.29 -15.64
CA THR A 677 -12.53 6.11 -15.80
C THR A 677 -12.84 7.48 -16.38
N ARG A 678 -12.43 8.58 -15.73
CA ARG A 678 -12.90 9.93 -16.07
C ARG A 678 -11.78 10.91 -16.41
N THR A 679 -11.91 11.57 -17.57
CA THR A 679 -11.07 12.74 -17.90
C THR A 679 -11.93 13.98 -18.05
N LEU A 680 -11.56 15.04 -17.33
CA LEU A 680 -12.20 16.35 -17.35
C LEU A 680 -11.64 17.20 -18.48
N ILE A 681 -12.51 17.92 -19.19
CA ILE A 681 -12.14 18.74 -20.36
C ILE A 681 -12.51 20.20 -20.08
N TRP A 682 -11.49 21.04 -19.93
CA TRP A 682 -11.62 22.46 -19.65
C TRP A 682 -11.38 23.27 -20.92
N ASP A 683 -12.29 24.18 -21.27
CA ASP A 683 -11.99 25.30 -22.18
C ASP A 683 -11.39 26.42 -21.34
N VAL A 684 -10.09 26.65 -21.52
CA VAL A 684 -9.27 27.65 -20.83
C VAL A 684 -9.01 28.85 -21.77
N ALA A 685 -9.98 29.17 -22.64
CA ALA A 685 -9.88 30.32 -23.51
C ALA A 685 -9.93 31.67 -22.79
N ASP A 686 -10.42 31.67 -21.55
CA ASP A 686 -10.36 32.76 -20.57
C ASP A 686 -9.80 32.14 -19.29
N LEU A 687 -8.58 32.52 -18.89
CA LEU A 687 -7.90 31.93 -17.74
C LEU A 687 -8.50 32.40 -16.41
N ASP A 688 -9.20 33.54 -16.39
CA ASP A 688 -9.91 34.05 -15.22
C ASP A 688 -11.21 33.26 -14.93
N ASP A 689 -11.83 32.68 -15.97
CA ASP A 689 -13.07 31.89 -15.87
C ASP A 689 -13.02 30.58 -16.70
N PRO A 690 -12.16 29.60 -16.35
CA PRO A 690 -12.11 28.32 -17.03
C PRO A 690 -13.43 27.56 -16.96
N ILE A 691 -13.86 26.97 -18.08
CA ILE A 691 -15.15 26.29 -18.18
C ILE A 691 -14.95 24.79 -18.36
N LEU A 692 -15.51 23.98 -17.47
CA LEU A 692 -15.65 22.54 -17.70
C LEU A 692 -16.67 22.31 -18.81
N VAL A 693 -16.20 22.05 -20.03
CA VAL A 693 -17.07 21.89 -21.20
C VAL A 693 -17.60 20.47 -21.32
N ARG A 694 -16.84 19.46 -20.85
CA ARG A 694 -17.19 18.06 -21.00
C ARG A 694 -16.43 17.18 -20.00
N GLU A 695 -16.95 15.97 -19.81
CA GLU A 695 -16.25 14.83 -19.22
C GLU A 695 -16.19 13.72 -20.27
N TYR A 696 -15.02 13.10 -20.43
CA TYR A 696 -14.87 11.83 -21.13
C TYR A 696 -14.98 10.70 -20.11
N LEU A 697 -15.81 9.70 -20.40
CA LEU A 697 -15.97 8.49 -19.60
C LEU A 697 -15.56 7.29 -20.45
N ALA A 698 -14.63 6.48 -19.95
CA ALA A 698 -14.22 5.25 -20.62
C ALA A 698 -15.30 4.16 -20.54
N ASP A 699 -15.04 3.00 -21.16
CA ASP A 699 -15.91 1.83 -21.11
C ASP A 699 -15.56 0.84 -19.98
N ASN A 700 -14.62 1.21 -19.11
CA ASN A 700 -14.14 0.44 -17.96
C ASN A 700 -14.05 1.33 -16.70
N ALA A 701 -13.67 0.72 -15.58
CA ALA A 701 -13.66 1.35 -14.26
C ALA A 701 -12.24 1.46 -13.67
N SER A 702 -11.21 1.41 -14.52
CA SER A 702 -9.83 1.57 -14.09
C SER A 702 -9.60 2.99 -13.60
N THR A 703 -8.64 3.17 -12.71
CA THR A 703 -8.22 4.50 -12.27
C THR A 703 -7.47 5.23 -13.38
N ASP A 704 -7.85 6.48 -13.69
CA ASP A 704 -7.03 7.37 -14.52
C ASP A 704 -5.85 7.95 -13.75
N HIS A 705 -4.75 8.20 -14.45
CA HIS A 705 -3.52 8.65 -13.81
C HIS A 705 -2.83 9.75 -14.63
N ASN A 706 -1.96 9.39 -15.58
CA ASN A 706 -1.20 10.35 -16.38
C ASN A 706 -1.68 10.41 -17.83
N LEU A 707 -1.83 11.63 -18.37
CA LEU A 707 -2.12 11.87 -19.77
C LEU A 707 -1.16 12.87 -20.41
N TYR A 708 -0.88 12.67 -21.69
CA TYR A 708 -0.04 13.55 -22.51
C TYR A 708 -0.67 13.76 -23.88
N ILE A 709 -0.54 14.96 -24.44
CA ILE A 709 -1.07 15.32 -25.76
C ILE A 709 0.07 15.47 -26.76
N LEU A 710 -0.12 14.89 -27.95
CA LEU A 710 0.74 15.09 -29.10
C LEU A 710 -0.13 15.24 -30.36
N GLY A 711 -0.33 16.47 -30.82
CA GLY A 711 -1.18 16.79 -31.95
C GLY A 711 -2.66 16.46 -31.69
N ASP A 712 -3.22 15.58 -32.51
CA ASP A 712 -4.62 15.14 -32.41
C ASP A 712 -4.82 13.89 -31.53
N LEU A 713 -3.78 13.46 -30.81
CA LEU A 713 -3.83 12.26 -29.96
C LEU A 713 -3.53 12.59 -28.49
N MET A 714 -4.33 11.98 -27.62
CA MET A 714 -4.09 11.93 -26.18
C MET A 714 -3.69 10.52 -25.79
N TYR A 715 -2.60 10.38 -25.05
CA TYR A 715 -2.05 9.12 -24.55
C TYR A 715 -2.22 9.08 -23.04
N GLN A 716 -2.96 8.10 -22.55
CA GLN A 716 -3.27 7.95 -21.13
C GLN A 716 -2.69 6.65 -20.59
N SER A 717 -2.05 6.74 -19.43
CA SER A 717 -1.73 5.62 -18.57
C SER A 717 -2.84 5.52 -17.53
N ASN A 718 -3.71 4.52 -17.69
CA ASN A 718 -4.83 4.27 -16.78
C ASN A 718 -4.60 2.93 -16.09
N TYR A 719 -3.65 2.92 -15.15
CA TYR A 719 -3.29 1.79 -14.27
C TYR A 719 -3.52 0.41 -14.91
N VAL A 720 -4.46 -0.38 -14.39
CA VAL A 720 -4.62 -1.79 -14.77
C VAL A 720 -5.09 -1.97 -16.21
N SER A 721 -5.70 -0.94 -16.78
CA SER A 721 -6.22 -0.94 -18.15
C SER A 721 -5.15 -0.57 -19.18
N GLY A 722 -3.95 -0.18 -18.72
CA GLY A 722 -2.77 0.05 -19.53
C GLY A 722 -2.79 1.38 -20.28
N LEU A 723 -2.18 1.38 -21.47
CA LEU A 723 -2.12 2.52 -22.37
C LEU A 723 -3.44 2.66 -23.13
N ARG A 724 -4.08 3.82 -23.02
CA ARG A 724 -5.25 4.22 -23.82
C ARG A 724 -4.87 5.38 -24.74
N ILE A 725 -5.24 5.30 -26.02
CA ILE A 725 -4.95 6.36 -27.00
C ILE A 725 -6.26 6.86 -27.60
N LEU A 726 -6.54 8.14 -27.37
CA LEU A 726 -7.76 8.81 -27.79
C LEU A 726 -7.46 9.79 -28.93
N ASP A 727 -8.35 9.85 -29.92
CA ASP A 727 -8.41 10.88 -30.95
C ASP A 727 -9.17 12.08 -30.41
N ILE A 728 -8.49 13.23 -30.39
CA ILE A 728 -8.98 14.53 -29.90
C ILE A 728 -8.93 15.59 -31.00
N SER A 729 -9.03 15.18 -32.27
CA SER A 729 -9.21 16.13 -33.40
C SER A 729 -10.48 16.98 -33.26
N ASP A 730 -11.47 16.47 -32.51
CA ASP A 730 -12.53 17.24 -31.87
C ASP A 730 -12.23 17.31 -30.36
N ARG A 731 -11.66 18.44 -29.91
CA ARG A 731 -11.13 18.63 -28.55
C ARG A 731 -12.16 18.38 -27.43
N GLU A 732 -13.44 18.61 -27.71
CA GLU A 732 -14.53 18.42 -26.74
C GLU A 732 -15.13 17.00 -26.77
N ASN A 733 -14.75 16.18 -27.76
CA ASN A 733 -15.30 14.85 -27.99
C ASN A 733 -14.20 13.80 -28.22
N PRO A 734 -13.38 13.48 -27.19
CA PRO A 734 -12.37 12.43 -27.32
C PRO A 734 -12.99 11.08 -27.68
N VAL A 735 -12.31 10.32 -28.53
CA VAL A 735 -12.73 8.98 -28.95
C VAL A 735 -11.57 8.01 -28.79
N LEU A 736 -11.74 6.94 -28.01
CA LEU A 736 -10.76 5.86 -27.95
C LEU A 736 -10.54 5.25 -29.34
N VAL A 737 -9.30 5.25 -29.83
CA VAL A 737 -8.94 4.71 -31.15
C VAL A 737 -8.01 3.51 -31.08
N SER A 738 -7.27 3.34 -30.00
CA SER A 738 -6.33 2.22 -29.82
C SER A 738 -5.94 2.07 -28.36
N PHE A 739 -5.51 0.87 -27.96
CA PHE A 739 -5.05 0.60 -26.60
C PHE A 739 -4.02 -0.53 -26.57
N PHE A 740 -3.28 -0.60 -25.47
CA PHE A 740 -2.41 -1.72 -25.12
C PHE A 740 -2.50 -1.98 -23.62
N ASP A 741 -2.96 -3.17 -23.25
CA ASP A 741 -3.06 -3.64 -21.87
C ASP A 741 -1.67 -4.06 -21.36
N THR A 742 -1.29 -3.57 -20.18
CA THR A 742 -0.02 -3.94 -19.53
C THR A 742 -0.19 -4.99 -18.43
N VAL A 743 -1.43 -5.29 -18.02
CA VAL A 743 -1.77 -6.23 -16.94
C VAL A 743 -2.75 -7.30 -17.46
N PRO A 744 -2.24 -8.32 -18.17
CA PRO A 744 -3.10 -9.24 -18.91
C PRO A 744 -3.99 -10.07 -17.98
N GLY A 745 -5.28 -10.13 -18.32
CA GLY A 745 -6.27 -10.90 -17.56
C GLY A 745 -6.91 -10.13 -16.40
N SER A 746 -6.56 -8.86 -16.23
CA SER A 746 -7.26 -7.93 -15.34
C SER A 746 -8.71 -7.72 -15.78
N ALA A 747 -9.57 -7.37 -14.82
CA ALA A 747 -10.97 -6.99 -15.05
C ALA A 747 -11.15 -5.47 -15.27
N ASP A 748 -10.04 -4.72 -15.47
CA ASP A 748 -10.02 -3.25 -15.61
C ASP A 748 -10.72 -2.52 -14.44
N GLU A 749 -10.46 -2.98 -13.22
CA GLU A 749 -11.03 -2.45 -11.97
C GLU A 749 -10.21 -1.28 -11.41
N ALA A 750 -10.81 -0.44 -10.55
CA ALA A 750 -10.11 0.69 -9.93
C ALA A 750 -8.96 0.21 -9.03
N GLY A 751 -7.82 0.90 -9.07
CA GLY A 751 -6.62 0.50 -8.33
C GLY A 751 -5.33 1.03 -8.95
N PHE A 752 -4.21 0.82 -8.24
CA PHE A 752 -2.90 1.39 -8.60
C PHE A 752 -1.96 0.40 -9.30
N GLY A 753 -2.45 -0.78 -9.70
CA GLY A 753 -1.65 -1.78 -10.44
C GLY A 753 -1.50 -1.40 -11.92
N GLY A 754 -0.45 -1.84 -12.60
CA GLY A 754 -0.30 -1.62 -14.04
C GLY A 754 0.40 -0.33 -14.45
N SER A 755 -0.06 0.29 -15.54
CA SER A 755 0.62 1.41 -16.20
C SER A 755 0.69 2.66 -15.33
N TRP A 756 1.91 3.13 -15.06
CA TRP A 756 2.16 4.35 -14.28
C TRP A 756 2.27 5.57 -15.20
N SER A 757 3.12 5.52 -16.21
CA SER A 757 3.37 6.65 -17.12
C SER A 757 3.65 6.17 -18.54
N ASN A 758 3.57 7.10 -19.49
CA ASN A 758 3.86 6.87 -20.89
C ASN A 758 4.61 8.05 -21.51
N TYR A 759 5.47 7.79 -22.48
CA TYR A 759 6.24 8.80 -23.19
C TYR A 759 6.07 8.63 -24.72
N PRO A 760 5.22 9.46 -25.36
CA PRO A 760 4.92 9.36 -26.79
C PRO A 760 5.75 10.30 -27.68
N PHE A 761 6.70 11.06 -27.12
CA PHE A 761 7.34 12.21 -27.81
C PHE A 761 8.58 11.90 -28.64
N PHE A 762 8.97 10.63 -28.78
CA PHE A 762 10.12 10.24 -29.60
C PHE A 762 9.86 10.47 -31.11
N GLU A 763 10.84 11.00 -31.83
CA GLU A 763 10.73 11.26 -33.27
C GLU A 763 10.52 9.97 -34.08
N SER A 764 11.00 8.83 -33.56
CA SER A 764 10.77 7.50 -34.15
C SER A 764 9.31 7.03 -34.09
N GLY A 765 8.45 7.74 -33.34
CA GLY A 765 7.04 7.44 -33.15
C GLY A 765 6.79 6.20 -32.30
N ILE A 766 7.77 5.78 -31.50
CA ILE A 766 7.56 4.77 -30.46
C ILE A 766 6.92 5.41 -29.23
N ILE A 767 6.23 4.59 -28.46
CA ILE A 767 5.64 4.97 -27.18
C ILE A 767 6.27 4.07 -26.14
N VAL A 768 6.93 4.63 -25.13
CA VAL A 768 7.44 3.85 -24.00
C VAL A 768 6.41 3.95 -22.87
N VAL A 769 6.13 2.84 -22.21
CA VAL A 769 5.16 2.78 -21.11
C VAL A 769 5.80 2.05 -19.94
N THR A 770 5.75 2.64 -18.74
CA THR A 770 6.09 1.94 -17.50
C THR A 770 4.84 1.26 -16.94
N SER A 771 5.00 0.03 -16.47
CA SER A 771 3.97 -0.72 -15.74
C SER A 771 4.61 -1.33 -14.50
N ARG A 772 4.11 -0.97 -13.32
CA ARG A 772 4.82 -1.05 -12.04
C ARG A 772 5.62 -2.35 -11.84
N MET A 773 4.92 -3.47 -11.81
CA MET A 773 5.51 -4.79 -11.51
C MET A 773 6.08 -5.45 -12.77
N GLU A 774 5.59 -5.10 -13.95
CA GLU A 774 5.95 -5.77 -15.20
C GLU A 774 7.27 -5.26 -15.76
N GLY A 775 7.47 -3.94 -15.82
CA GLY A 775 8.66 -3.30 -16.40
C GLY A 775 8.30 -2.24 -17.44
N ILE A 776 9.03 -2.21 -18.56
CA ILE A 776 8.76 -1.24 -19.64
C ILE A 776 8.33 -1.91 -20.94
N PHE A 777 7.32 -1.31 -21.58
CA PHE A 777 6.82 -1.69 -22.89
C PHE A 777 7.25 -0.64 -23.91
N ILE A 778 7.84 -1.08 -25.02
CA ILE A 778 8.17 -0.24 -26.16
C ILE A 778 7.16 -0.59 -27.25
N LEU A 779 6.27 0.35 -27.53
CA LEU A 779 5.07 0.15 -28.33
C LEU A 779 5.08 1.00 -29.58
N ARG A 780 4.23 0.65 -30.55
CA ARG A 780 3.96 1.47 -31.73
C ARG A 780 2.50 1.40 -32.14
N LYS A 781 1.86 2.56 -32.20
CA LYS A 781 0.52 2.69 -32.79
C LYS A 781 0.57 2.42 -34.29
N ARG A 782 -0.34 1.59 -34.80
CA ARG A 782 -0.48 1.35 -36.24
C ARG A 782 -1.07 2.58 -36.94
N ALA A 783 -0.53 2.88 -38.13
CA ALA A 783 -1.16 3.84 -39.03
C ALA A 783 -2.50 3.27 -39.53
N ARG A 784 -3.57 4.08 -39.49
CA ARG A 784 -4.88 3.68 -40.05
C ARG A 784 -4.69 3.27 -41.50
N THR A 785 -4.93 2.01 -41.82
CA THR A 785 -4.97 1.56 -43.21
C THR A 785 -6.30 2.03 -43.78
N VAL A 786 -6.31 3.17 -44.48
CA VAL A 786 -7.48 3.60 -45.24
C VAL A 786 -7.66 2.60 -46.39
N LEU A 787 -8.57 1.64 -46.22
CA LEU A 787 -9.05 0.82 -47.32
C LEU A 787 -9.69 1.76 -48.35
N GLN A 788 -9.00 1.97 -49.48
CA GLN A 788 -9.47 2.77 -50.61
C GLN A 788 -10.70 2.16 -51.28
#